data_AF-A0A4S9C5S0-F1
#
_entry.id   AF-A0A4S9C5S0-F1
#
_cell.length_a   1.000
_cell.length_b   1.000
_cell.length_c   1.000
_cell.angle_alpha   90.00
_cell.angle_beta   90.00
_cell.angle_gamma   90.00
#
_symmetry.space_group_name_H-M   'P 1'
#
loop_
_entity.id
_entity.type
_entity.pdbx_description
1 polymer ?
#
loop_
_entity_poly.entity_id
_entity_poly.type
_entity_poly.pdbx_seq_one_letter_code
_entity_poly.pdbx_strand_id
1 'polypeptide(L)'
;MDASNRKSGRRRQPSKKYTVDAFEGLDIGDGITGDGPSLPIETPDDDEDGDFRVDPNASPEPPDDDLSIDGGAEEDEENQPYNDLVSDGESIVGSEIDAPTMVRGFKRVKVDEIAKMKGDPRFNPRGLLEPAARGSKELQRLFFFGPAKDDQMPALKSHYKWGAELTIPSHEANASGFGGFQTSYFHGDAAMKTESEEGWDWYHKGGKDSFAKHQQSISLSSQKARPYISPAALGTCKLLMGPYKRQSLLELDLHTSLDLNDSWAPKPTSADAPPPSQDAKSRRNGWMLNLGEKVQHLEWVPNIQGSRQFLAVTTSPLIGSTPEEQEFNAPYAPAFAPRPPTKSSIQIWEFRAAPDGRIDSACTPMLRKVICSEWGDVKLFKWCPMPRNFPTQHASGKSNLGLLAGIWADGALRVLEVFVEDPEVAETEYDLIRNAAFTAQPPNTICTCLTWLSSNSIIAGCANGCVGVWNIPTALQSRSMGDQRAPTAEPVMFSPISPTYILNVTTCYPSRPNIMITSSMSGHIQMTDLMEMTSKATMSPAATVRASRSRVGRSVLVWHEFAQVVLTVDDNFTLIAFPIRRFFRQISFTRYKSSVACLAYSPVHPFVMAGCVGGEAISNNPLRRAYENKVPIWNQTWFTHEWRQCKIEEPATVGASDGDEVMADEAAEPEEQAMSTEKEAVPTPQEISRILEGFKCKEIKLFNTEDAFTHRENGAVYSTVYDLKTTISSMAWNTNIHVGGWIAAGIANGLVRVEDVAS
;
A
#
# COMPACT_ATOMS: atom_id res chain seq x y z
N MET A 1 64.67 -5.49 -18.63
CA MET A 1 64.47 -4.43 -17.63
C MET A 1 63.05 -4.58 -17.08
N ASP A 2 63.01 -5.25 -15.93
CA ASP A 2 62.01 -5.34 -14.86
C ASP A 2 60.54 -4.97 -15.12
N ALA A 3 59.70 -6.02 -15.14
CA ALA A 3 58.29 -5.94 -14.78
C ALA A 3 58.15 -6.14 -13.26
N SER A 4 57.62 -5.14 -12.55
CA SER A 4 57.36 -5.24 -11.11
C SER A 4 55.95 -5.78 -10.82
N ASN A 5 55.92 -6.95 -10.19
CA ASN A 5 54.73 -7.56 -9.60
C ASN A 5 54.24 -6.74 -8.39
N ARG A 6 53.03 -6.20 -8.44
CA ARG A 6 52.30 -5.77 -7.24
C ARG A 6 51.32 -6.86 -6.80
N LYS A 7 51.74 -7.65 -5.80
CA LYS A 7 50.90 -8.60 -5.07
C LYS A 7 49.97 -7.83 -4.12
N SER A 8 48.66 -8.01 -4.31
CA SER A 8 47.63 -7.58 -3.35
C SER A 8 47.69 -8.47 -2.11
N GLY A 9 48.16 -7.91 -0.99
CA GLY A 9 48.10 -8.54 0.32
C GLY A 9 46.75 -8.26 0.98
N ARG A 10 45.78 -9.15 0.82
CA ARG A 10 44.65 -9.27 1.76
C ARG A 10 44.28 -10.75 1.91
N ARG A 11 44.76 -11.34 3.00
CA ARG A 11 44.32 -12.64 3.54
C ARG A 11 42.83 -12.50 3.86
N ARG A 12 41.95 -13.14 3.09
CA ARG A 12 40.51 -13.22 3.40
C ARG A 12 40.40 -13.94 4.75
N GLN A 13 40.00 -13.21 5.79
CA GLN A 13 39.44 -13.86 6.96
C GLN A 13 38.01 -14.27 6.64
N PRO A 14 37.53 -15.43 7.14
CA PRO A 14 36.14 -15.82 6.98
C PRO A 14 35.24 -14.77 7.62
N SER A 15 34.22 -14.33 6.89
CA SER A 15 33.19 -13.44 7.41
C SER A 15 32.51 -14.08 8.62
N LYS A 16 32.44 -13.37 9.74
CA LYS A 16 31.52 -13.73 10.82
C LYS A 16 30.09 -13.69 10.27
N LYS A 17 29.39 -14.83 10.33
CA LYS A 17 27.99 -15.00 9.92
C LYS A 17 27.13 -14.26 10.97
N TYR A 18 26.48 -13.15 10.59
CA TYR A 18 25.59 -12.37 11.48
C TYR A 18 24.10 -12.53 11.15
N THR A 19 23.77 -13.39 10.20
CA THR A 19 22.39 -13.82 9.96
C THR A 19 22.13 -15.07 10.79
N VAL A 20 21.18 -14.99 11.73
CA VAL A 20 20.51 -16.19 12.25
C VAL A 20 19.83 -16.82 11.05
N ASP A 21 20.33 -17.96 10.60
CA ASP A 21 19.71 -18.71 9.52
C ASP A 21 18.38 -19.26 10.05
N ALA A 22 17.27 -18.77 9.49
CA ALA A 22 15.95 -19.03 10.02
C ALA A 22 15.41 -20.43 9.67
N PHE A 23 16.20 -21.23 8.94
CA PHE A 23 15.94 -22.63 8.62
C PHE A 23 16.98 -23.58 9.22
N GLU A 24 17.94 -23.05 9.99
CA GLU A 24 18.96 -23.83 10.70
C GLU A 24 18.28 -24.81 11.68
N GLY A 25 18.45 -26.12 11.43
CA GLY A 25 17.84 -27.19 12.21
C GLY A 25 16.56 -27.81 11.64
N LEU A 26 16.11 -27.40 10.45
CA LEU A 26 15.19 -28.20 9.64
C LEU A 26 16.02 -29.17 8.79
N ASP A 27 15.69 -30.47 8.82
CA ASP A 27 16.39 -31.52 8.07
C ASP A 27 16.08 -31.41 6.57
N ILE A 28 16.64 -30.37 5.96
CA ILE A 28 16.65 -30.08 4.53
C ILE A 28 18.13 -30.15 4.17
N GLY A 29 18.51 -31.22 3.47
CA GLY A 29 19.89 -31.69 3.33
C GLY A 29 20.93 -30.60 3.09
N ASP A 30 21.75 -30.35 4.11
CA ASP A 30 22.88 -29.42 4.08
C ASP A 30 24.20 -30.21 3.90
N GLY A 31 24.84 -30.02 2.76
CA GLY A 31 26.06 -30.74 2.39
C GLY A 31 27.19 -29.83 1.95
N ILE A 32 27.59 -28.83 2.75
CA ILE A 32 28.93 -28.21 2.62
C ILE A 32 29.46 -27.85 4.02
N THR A 33 30.01 -28.85 4.73
CA THR A 33 31.04 -28.62 5.74
C THR A 33 32.38 -29.09 5.15
N GLY A 34 33.25 -28.12 4.85
CA GLY A 34 34.65 -28.40 4.52
C GLY A 34 35.39 -28.78 5.80
N ASP A 35 35.95 -29.99 5.78
CA ASP A 35 36.64 -30.66 6.86
C ASP A 35 37.87 -29.88 7.38
N GLY A 36 37.99 -29.78 8.69
CA GLY A 36 39.10 -29.14 9.42
C GLY A 36 38.99 -29.47 10.91
N PRO A 37 40.11 -29.80 11.59
CA PRO A 37 40.08 -30.56 12.84
C PRO A 37 39.43 -29.78 13.99
N SER A 38 38.67 -30.52 14.79
CA SER A 38 37.92 -30.07 15.96
C SER A 38 38.83 -29.50 17.06
N LEU A 39 38.45 -28.34 17.59
CA LEU A 39 38.93 -27.81 18.86
C LEU A 39 37.72 -27.47 19.76
N PRO A 40 37.83 -27.67 21.08
CA PRO A 40 36.70 -27.64 21.99
C PRO A 40 36.19 -26.19 22.16
N ILE A 41 34.88 -26.00 22.05
CA ILE A 41 34.21 -24.76 22.42
C ILE A 41 33.76 -24.93 23.87
N GLU A 42 34.34 -24.14 24.77
CA GLU A 42 33.86 -23.94 26.14
C GLU A 42 32.47 -23.30 26.09
N THR A 43 31.51 -23.94 26.75
CA THR A 43 30.26 -23.32 27.19
C THR A 43 30.52 -22.49 28.44
N PRO A 44 29.92 -21.29 28.58
CA PRO A 44 29.54 -20.79 29.87
C PRO A 44 28.04 -21.06 30.04
N ASP A 45 27.75 -22.00 30.92
CA ASP A 45 26.44 -22.15 31.55
C ASP A 45 26.19 -20.99 32.51
N ASP A 46 24.98 -20.45 32.40
CA ASP A 46 24.03 -20.09 33.45
C ASP A 46 24.34 -19.10 34.60
N ASP A 47 23.30 -18.29 34.82
CA ASP A 47 22.83 -17.69 36.07
C ASP A 47 23.66 -16.59 36.73
N GLU A 48 23.08 -15.38 36.78
CA GLU A 48 22.90 -14.67 38.06
C GLU A 48 21.93 -13.48 37.91
N ASP A 49 20.88 -13.51 38.74
CA ASP A 49 20.03 -12.37 39.08
C ASP A 49 20.89 -11.23 39.66
N GLY A 50 20.88 -10.07 38.99
CA GLY A 50 21.61 -8.87 39.41
C GLY A 50 20.68 -7.70 39.66
N ASP A 51 20.40 -7.46 40.94
CA ASP A 51 19.62 -6.33 41.47
C ASP A 51 19.99 -4.97 40.85
N PHE A 52 18.95 -4.23 40.48
CA PHE A 52 18.98 -2.85 39.99
C PHE A 52 19.51 -1.91 41.07
N ARG A 53 20.76 -1.42 40.92
CA ARG A 53 21.26 -0.27 41.69
C ARG A 53 21.14 1.00 40.88
N VAL A 54 20.21 1.87 41.29
CA VAL A 54 20.10 3.26 40.82
C VAL A 54 21.26 4.06 41.42
N ASP A 55 22.06 4.69 40.56
CA ASP A 55 23.05 5.67 40.99
C ASP A 55 22.33 6.97 41.43
N PRO A 56 22.41 7.39 42.70
CA PRO A 56 21.69 8.56 43.20
C PRO A 56 22.28 9.90 42.72
N ASN A 57 23.32 9.91 41.87
CA ASN A 57 23.95 11.13 41.34
C ASN A 57 23.87 11.28 39.81
N ALA A 58 23.01 10.53 39.11
CA ALA A 58 22.76 10.77 37.69
C ALA A 58 22.00 12.10 37.48
N SER A 59 22.70 13.12 36.98
CA SER A 59 22.09 14.38 36.53
C SER A 59 21.12 14.12 35.37
N PRO A 60 19.97 14.82 35.31
CA PRO A 60 19.01 14.65 34.23
C PRO A 60 19.60 15.14 32.90
N GLU A 61 19.70 14.25 31.93
CA GLU A 61 19.97 14.61 30.54
C GLU A 61 18.84 15.50 29.99
N PRO A 62 19.15 16.60 29.28
CA PRO A 62 18.13 17.45 28.69
C PRO A 62 17.46 16.76 27.49
N PRO A 63 16.16 17.03 27.24
CA PRO A 63 15.46 16.45 26.09
C PRO A 63 15.96 17.05 24.77
N ASP A 64 16.31 16.17 23.83
CA ASP A 64 16.78 16.52 22.48
C ASP A 64 15.72 17.28 21.67
N ASP A 65 16.17 18.34 21.01
CA ASP A 65 15.37 19.26 20.20
C ASP A 65 15.04 18.67 18.81
N ASP A 66 13.74 18.47 18.54
CA ASP A 66 13.17 18.17 17.21
C ASP A 66 13.36 19.37 16.25
N LEU A 67 14.40 19.35 15.44
CA LEU A 67 14.62 20.32 14.37
C LEU A 67 13.83 19.92 13.11
N SER A 68 12.81 20.72 12.77
CA SER A 68 12.23 20.71 11.43
C SER A 68 13.26 21.24 10.42
N ILE A 69 13.48 20.49 9.34
CA ILE A 69 14.25 20.93 8.18
C ILE A 69 13.69 22.28 7.68
N ASP A 70 14.53 23.31 7.68
CA ASP A 70 14.47 24.37 6.68
C ASP A 70 15.89 24.70 6.22
N GLY A 71 16.02 24.92 4.92
CA GLY A 71 17.28 25.20 4.25
C GLY A 71 17.69 26.65 4.42
N GLY A 72 18.99 26.84 4.65
CA GLY A 72 19.80 28.02 4.32
C GLY A 72 19.13 29.40 4.35
N ALA A 73 19.32 30.10 5.46
CA ALA A 73 19.46 31.56 5.47
C ALA A 73 20.44 31.90 6.60
N GLU A 74 21.66 32.31 6.23
CA GLU A 74 22.58 32.97 7.15
C GLU A 74 22.10 34.42 7.32
N GLU A 75 21.78 34.82 8.55
CA GLU A 75 21.60 36.21 8.95
C GLU A 75 22.76 36.60 9.86
N ASP A 76 23.73 37.34 9.31
CA ASP A 76 24.72 38.08 10.09
C ASP A 76 24.08 39.38 10.61
N GLU A 77 24.06 39.57 11.93
CA GLU A 77 23.86 40.88 12.56
C GLU A 77 25.19 41.36 13.16
N GLU A 78 25.86 42.32 12.52
CA GLU A 78 26.63 43.34 13.25
C GLU A 78 26.40 44.73 12.66
N ASN A 79 25.91 45.63 13.52
CA ASN A 79 25.90 47.07 13.30
C ASN A 79 27.33 47.61 13.46
N GLN A 80 27.90 48.26 12.43
CA GLN A 80 28.57 49.58 12.51
C GLN A 80 29.04 50.10 11.11
N PRO A 81 29.33 51.41 10.94
CA PRO A 81 29.09 52.12 9.68
C PRO A 81 30.30 52.28 8.74
N TYR A 82 29.99 52.36 7.43
CA TYR A 82 30.71 52.99 6.29
C TYR A 82 32.23 52.74 6.09
N ASN A 83 32.62 52.03 5.02
CA ASN A 83 33.19 52.60 3.76
C ASN A 83 33.68 51.51 2.76
N ASP A 84 33.42 51.79 1.48
CA ASP A 84 34.16 51.43 0.24
C ASP A 84 34.62 50.00 -0.10
N LEU A 85 34.06 49.53 -1.23
CA LEU A 85 34.72 49.09 -2.47
C LEU A 85 35.71 47.88 -2.52
N VAL A 86 35.32 46.96 -3.44
CA VAL A 86 36.06 46.04 -4.33
C VAL A 86 36.76 44.74 -3.86
N SER A 87 36.37 43.67 -4.59
CA SER A 87 37.15 42.63 -5.29
C SER A 87 37.76 41.42 -4.56
N ASP A 88 37.42 40.28 -5.18
CA ASP A 88 38.18 39.05 -5.42
C ASP A 88 38.58 38.08 -4.29
N GLY A 89 38.05 36.87 -4.47
CA GLY A 89 38.69 35.55 -4.32
C GLY A 89 39.96 35.41 -3.49
N GLU A 90 39.91 34.50 -2.52
CA GLU A 90 40.69 33.25 -2.54
C GLU A 90 40.40 32.41 -1.29
N SER A 91 40.63 31.11 -1.42
CA SER A 91 40.59 30.08 -0.38
C SER A 91 41.58 30.36 0.75
N ILE A 92 41.32 29.86 1.97
CA ILE A 92 42.38 29.27 2.83
C ILE A 92 41.79 28.36 3.91
N VAL A 93 42.61 27.35 4.21
CA VAL A 93 42.47 26.20 5.09
C VAL A 93 42.70 26.56 6.56
N GLY A 94 41.91 25.94 7.46
CA GLY A 94 42.35 25.40 8.75
C GLY A 94 42.39 26.33 9.97
N SER A 95 41.66 25.96 11.04
CA SER A 95 42.23 25.56 12.34
C SER A 95 41.14 25.42 13.41
N GLU A 96 41.34 24.42 14.27
CA GLU A 96 40.52 24.06 15.44
C GLU A 96 40.58 25.16 16.50
N ILE A 97 39.42 25.67 16.93
CA ILE A 97 39.25 26.39 18.21
C ILE A 97 37.86 26.06 18.79
N ASP A 98 37.86 25.64 20.05
CA ASP A 98 36.70 25.35 20.91
C ASP A 98 35.60 26.42 20.84
N ALA A 99 34.36 26.00 20.54
CA ALA A 99 33.18 26.86 20.58
C ALA A 99 32.43 26.71 21.92
N PRO A 100 32.10 27.81 22.63
CA PRO A 100 31.38 27.75 23.89
C PRO A 100 29.89 27.46 23.67
N THR A 101 29.37 26.48 24.41
CA THR A 101 27.95 26.09 24.38
C THR A 101 27.08 27.16 25.04
N MET A 102 26.46 28.05 24.25
CA MET A 102 25.37 28.92 24.74
C MET A 102 24.02 28.24 24.52
N VAL A 103 23.44 27.70 25.60
CA VAL A 103 22.04 27.24 25.63
C VAL A 103 21.12 28.47 25.73
N ARG A 104 20.59 28.96 24.61
CA ARG A 104 19.50 29.96 24.60
C ARG A 104 18.16 29.27 24.82
N GLY A 105 17.63 29.36 26.04
CA GLY A 105 16.26 28.92 26.33
C GLY A 105 15.22 29.81 25.65
N PHE A 106 14.55 29.30 24.61
CA PHE A 106 13.44 30.00 23.96
C PHE A 106 12.16 29.95 24.81
N LYS A 107 11.66 31.13 25.22
CA LYS A 107 10.40 31.28 25.96
C LYS A 107 9.21 30.85 25.10
N ARG A 108 8.24 30.16 25.71
CA ARG A 108 6.94 29.85 25.08
C ARG A 108 6.22 31.17 24.75
N VAL A 109 5.92 31.38 23.48
CA VAL A 109 5.11 32.52 23.01
C VAL A 109 3.69 32.37 23.58
N LYS A 110 3.20 33.39 24.27
CA LYS A 110 1.83 33.40 24.81
C LYS A 110 0.83 33.69 23.69
N VAL A 111 -0.41 33.21 23.82
CA VAL A 111 -1.49 33.44 22.83
C VAL A 111 -1.72 34.94 22.56
N ASP A 112 -1.50 35.81 23.55
CA ASP A 112 -1.60 37.27 23.39
C ASP A 112 -0.48 37.88 22.51
N GLU A 113 0.67 37.23 22.36
CA GLU A 113 1.73 37.65 21.43
C GLU A 113 1.43 37.24 19.99
N ILE A 114 0.66 36.17 19.78
CA ILE A 114 0.21 35.74 18.45
C ILE A 114 -0.64 36.83 17.77
N ALA A 115 -1.44 37.56 18.55
CA ALA A 115 -2.20 38.70 18.05
C ALA A 115 -1.30 39.87 17.60
N LYS A 116 -0.12 40.03 18.22
CA LYS A 116 0.89 41.04 17.87
C LYS A 116 1.76 40.64 16.67
N MET A 117 1.91 39.33 16.43
CA MET A 117 2.63 38.77 15.27
C MET A 117 1.80 38.82 13.98
N LYS A 118 0.51 39.18 14.05
CA LYS A 118 -0.38 39.28 12.90
C LYS A 118 0.00 40.50 12.04
N GLY A 119 0.55 40.25 10.85
CA GLY A 119 0.95 41.30 9.90
C GLY A 119 2.45 41.60 9.88
N ASP A 120 3.26 41.03 10.79
CA ASP A 120 4.72 41.10 10.67
C ASP A 120 5.18 40.07 9.60
N PRO A 121 5.85 40.49 8.52
CA PRO A 121 6.30 39.59 7.45
C PRO A 121 7.27 38.51 7.93
N ARG A 122 7.99 38.72 9.04
CA ARG A 122 8.89 37.70 9.63
C ARG A 122 8.15 36.48 10.16
N PHE A 123 6.93 36.69 10.67
CA PHE A 123 6.07 35.62 11.20
C PHE A 123 4.94 35.23 10.23
N ASN A 124 4.84 35.93 9.08
CA ASN A 124 3.85 35.65 8.05
C ASN A 124 4.49 35.64 6.64
N PRO A 125 5.52 34.82 6.39
CA PRO A 125 6.25 34.84 5.10
C PRO A 125 5.35 34.53 3.90
N ARG A 126 4.16 33.96 4.13
CA ARG A 126 3.14 33.66 3.11
C ARG A 126 1.77 34.27 3.42
N GLY A 127 1.72 35.31 4.26
CA GLY A 127 0.47 35.90 4.74
C GLY A 127 -0.31 35.03 5.73
N LEU A 128 0.27 33.91 6.17
CA LEU A 128 -0.25 33.01 7.20
C LEU A 128 0.73 32.95 8.37
N LEU A 129 0.20 32.94 9.59
CA LEU A 129 1.00 32.84 10.81
C LEU A 129 1.84 31.56 10.80
N GLU A 130 3.15 31.75 10.81
CA GLU A 130 4.17 30.74 11.01
C GLU A 130 4.53 30.74 12.51
N PRO A 131 4.05 29.78 13.31
CA PRO A 131 4.52 29.69 14.68
C PRO A 131 5.96 29.23 14.68
N ALA A 132 6.82 30.03 15.32
CA ALA A 132 8.15 29.60 15.71
C ALA A 132 8.04 28.30 16.53
N ALA A 133 8.62 27.19 16.03
CA ALA A 133 8.96 25.89 16.62
C ALA A 133 8.07 25.19 17.69
N ARG A 134 7.08 25.85 18.30
CA ARG A 134 6.33 25.43 19.50
C ARG A 134 4.88 25.92 19.42
N GLY A 135 4.15 25.46 18.41
CA GLY A 135 2.70 25.68 18.34
C GLY A 135 1.99 25.01 19.53
N SER A 136 1.03 25.69 20.13
CA SER A 136 0.13 25.10 21.14
C SER A 136 -0.77 24.03 20.49
N LYS A 137 -1.36 23.13 21.30
CA LYS A 137 -2.36 22.16 20.81
C LYS A 137 -3.50 22.84 20.05
N GLU A 138 -3.94 23.99 20.54
CA GLU A 138 -4.97 24.81 19.90
C GLU A 138 -4.53 25.31 18.52
N LEU A 139 -3.30 25.81 18.41
CA LEU A 139 -2.75 26.32 17.15
C LEU A 139 -2.62 25.22 16.10
N GLN A 140 -2.25 24.01 16.52
CA GLN A 140 -2.24 22.85 15.63
C GLN A 140 -3.64 22.50 15.11
N ARG A 141 -4.64 22.45 15.98
CA ARG A 141 -6.03 22.18 15.57
C ARG A 141 -6.53 23.24 14.59
N LEU A 142 -6.16 24.50 14.79
CA LEU A 142 -6.49 25.57 13.86
C LEU A 142 -5.85 25.36 12.47
N PHE A 143 -4.63 24.84 12.40
CA PHE A 143 -3.97 24.59 11.12
C PHE A 143 -4.47 23.36 10.37
N PHE A 144 -4.83 22.31 11.09
CA PHE A 144 -5.37 21.09 10.47
C PHE A 144 -6.82 21.28 10.06
N PHE A 145 -7.66 21.72 11.01
CA PHE A 145 -9.12 21.69 10.86
C PHE A 145 -9.71 23.06 10.55
N GLY A 146 -9.10 24.16 11.00
CA GLY A 146 -9.60 25.53 10.79
C GLY A 146 -10.37 26.08 11.99
N PRO A 147 -10.69 27.39 12.02
CA PRO A 147 -11.29 28.05 13.18
C PRO A 147 -12.80 27.81 13.32
N ALA A 148 -13.49 27.34 12.28
CA ALA A 148 -14.93 27.21 12.31
C ALA A 148 -15.37 26.06 13.23
N LYS A 149 -16.49 26.27 13.93
CA LYS A 149 -17.09 25.25 14.80
C LYS A 149 -17.44 23.99 14.01
N ASP A 150 -17.91 24.15 12.78
CA ASP A 150 -18.29 23.04 11.90
C ASP A 150 -17.09 22.18 11.48
N ASP A 151 -15.86 22.71 11.55
CA ASP A 151 -14.65 21.94 11.30
C ASP A 151 -14.05 21.36 12.60
N GLN A 152 -14.09 22.13 13.70
CA GLN A 152 -13.52 21.72 14.99
C GLN A 152 -14.34 20.63 15.69
N MET A 153 -15.67 20.70 15.61
CA MET A 153 -16.55 19.76 16.31
C MET A 153 -16.42 18.32 15.78
N PRO A 154 -16.42 18.06 14.46
CA PRO A 154 -16.14 16.72 13.93
C PRO A 154 -14.77 16.19 14.35
N ALA A 155 -13.72 17.03 14.28
CA ALA A 155 -12.37 16.65 14.69
C ALA A 155 -12.31 16.26 16.17
N LEU A 156 -12.95 17.04 17.05
CA LEU A 156 -13.05 16.76 18.48
C LEU A 156 -13.81 15.46 18.75
N LYS A 157 -14.94 15.21 18.06
CA LYS A 157 -15.71 13.97 18.19
C LYS A 157 -14.89 12.74 17.77
N SER A 158 -14.19 12.84 16.63
CA SER A 158 -13.29 11.79 16.14
C SER A 158 -12.16 11.52 17.14
N HIS A 159 -11.50 12.57 17.63
CA HIS A 159 -10.43 12.43 18.62
C HIS A 159 -10.95 11.85 19.94
N TYR A 160 -12.13 12.27 20.40
CA TYR A 160 -12.75 11.67 21.58
C TYR A 160 -12.93 10.17 21.37
N LYS A 161 -13.55 9.75 20.26
CA LYS A 161 -13.87 8.35 19.98
C LYS A 161 -12.63 7.45 19.82
N TRP A 162 -11.61 7.88 19.06
CA TRP A 162 -10.48 7.01 18.67
C TRP A 162 -9.10 7.50 19.13
N GLY A 163 -8.99 8.64 19.80
CA GLY A 163 -7.68 9.22 20.16
C GLY A 163 -6.89 8.40 21.18
N ALA A 164 -7.56 7.55 21.96
CA ALA A 164 -6.94 6.64 22.92
C ALA A 164 -6.40 5.36 22.28
N GLU A 165 -6.92 4.96 21.12
CA GLU A 165 -6.51 3.74 20.42
C GLU A 165 -5.24 4.00 19.61
N LEU A 166 -4.21 3.19 19.85
CA LEU A 166 -2.86 3.47 19.36
C LEU A 166 -2.70 3.19 17.87
N THR A 167 -3.10 2.00 17.43
CA THR A 167 -2.70 1.46 16.13
C THR A 167 -3.78 0.69 15.38
N ILE A 168 -4.73 0.06 16.07
CA ILE A 168 -5.77 -0.79 15.47
C ILE A 168 -7.13 -0.38 16.06
N PRO A 169 -8.23 -0.41 15.27
CA PRO A 169 -9.57 -0.12 15.78
C PRO A 169 -10.09 -1.21 16.72
N SER A 170 -10.98 -0.85 17.63
CA SER A 170 -11.85 -1.82 18.30
C SER A 170 -13.17 -2.01 17.54
N HIS A 171 -13.74 -3.21 17.69
CA HIS A 171 -15.03 -3.55 17.07
C HIS A 171 -16.22 -2.80 17.71
N GLU A 172 -16.29 -2.81 19.04
CA GLU A 172 -17.36 -2.18 19.81
C GLU A 172 -16.88 -0.93 20.55
N ALA A 173 -17.77 0.05 20.67
CA ALA A 173 -17.52 1.17 21.55
C ALA A 173 -17.64 0.73 23.01
N ASN A 174 -16.69 1.13 23.85
CA ASN A 174 -16.77 0.89 25.28
C ASN A 174 -17.92 1.68 25.96
N ALA A 175 -18.17 1.44 27.24
CA ALA A 175 -19.26 2.09 27.99
C ALA A 175 -19.23 3.63 27.97
N SER A 176 -18.06 4.23 27.75
CA SER A 176 -17.84 5.67 27.60
C SER A 176 -17.95 6.20 26.16
N GLY A 177 -18.21 5.33 25.19
CA GLY A 177 -18.36 5.66 23.77
C GLY A 177 -17.04 5.75 22.99
N PHE A 178 -15.93 5.24 23.52
CA PHE A 178 -14.63 5.16 22.83
C PHE A 178 -14.54 3.88 22.02
N GLY A 179 -13.95 3.96 20.83
CA GLY A 179 -13.78 2.82 19.94
C GLY A 179 -15.01 2.52 19.07
N GLY A 180 -14.97 1.40 18.36
CA GLY A 180 -16.00 1.00 17.41
C GLY A 180 -15.99 1.78 16.09
N PHE A 181 -16.85 1.37 15.16
CA PHE A 181 -16.92 1.93 13.80
C PHE A 181 -17.93 3.08 13.69
N GLN A 182 -17.61 4.07 12.87
CA GLN A 182 -18.50 5.19 12.56
C GLN A 182 -18.03 5.92 11.30
N THR A 183 -18.98 6.32 10.46
CA THR A 183 -18.72 7.24 9.34
C THR A 183 -18.15 8.58 9.81
N SER A 184 -17.52 9.31 8.89
CA SER A 184 -16.97 10.63 9.19
C SER A 184 -18.00 11.60 9.78
N TYR A 185 -17.64 12.25 10.89
CA TYR A 185 -18.45 13.34 11.45
C TYR A 185 -18.42 14.63 10.59
N PHE A 186 -17.54 14.72 9.59
CA PHE A 186 -17.51 15.85 8.65
C PHE A 186 -18.55 15.70 7.54
N HIS A 187 -18.98 14.47 7.25
CA HIS A 187 -20.03 14.19 6.30
C HIS A 187 -21.33 13.94 7.07
N GLY A 188 -22.16 14.99 7.21
CA GLY A 188 -23.37 14.92 8.02
C GLY A 188 -24.41 13.94 7.46
N ASP A 189 -25.19 13.32 8.36
CA ASP A 189 -26.22 12.32 8.02
C ASP A 189 -27.23 12.82 6.97
N ALA A 190 -27.57 14.11 7.00
CA ALA A 190 -28.46 14.72 5.99
C ALA A 190 -27.84 14.71 4.60
N ALA A 191 -26.56 15.06 4.47
CA ALA A 191 -25.85 15.05 3.19
C ALA A 191 -25.70 13.62 2.67
N MET A 192 -25.40 12.67 3.56
CA MET A 192 -25.33 11.24 3.23
C MET A 192 -26.67 10.71 2.70
N LYS A 193 -27.77 11.10 3.36
CA LYS A 193 -29.12 10.73 2.92
C LYS A 193 -29.44 11.31 1.54
N THR A 194 -29.21 12.60 1.34
CA THR A 194 -29.40 13.25 0.04
C THR A 194 -28.57 12.58 -1.06
N GLU A 195 -27.29 12.25 -0.79
CA GLU A 195 -26.45 11.54 -1.75
C GLU A 195 -26.97 10.13 -2.06
N SER A 196 -27.50 9.43 -1.04
CA SER A 196 -28.07 8.08 -1.20
C SER A 196 -29.37 8.03 -1.99
N GLU A 197 -30.11 9.14 -2.02
CA GLU A 197 -31.39 9.28 -2.71
C GLU A 197 -31.19 10.04 -4.03
N GLU A 198 -31.08 11.37 -3.98
CA GLU A 198 -30.98 12.26 -5.14
C GLU A 198 -29.73 11.99 -5.99
N GLY A 199 -28.63 11.56 -5.35
CA GLY A 199 -27.39 11.22 -6.07
C GLY A 199 -27.56 10.05 -7.05
N TRP A 200 -28.51 9.15 -6.82
CA TRP A 200 -28.75 7.98 -7.67
C TRP A 200 -29.95 8.10 -8.60
N ASP A 201 -30.65 9.24 -8.58
CA ASP A 201 -31.82 9.50 -9.43
C ASP A 201 -31.56 9.25 -10.92
N TRP A 202 -30.38 9.64 -11.42
CA TRP A 202 -30.00 9.43 -12.81
C TRP A 202 -29.97 7.94 -13.19
N TYR A 203 -29.55 7.09 -12.25
CA TYR A 203 -29.45 5.66 -12.46
C TYR A 203 -30.85 5.03 -12.47
N HIS A 204 -31.74 5.46 -11.57
CA HIS A 204 -33.12 5.00 -11.53
C HIS A 204 -33.97 5.51 -12.70
N LYS A 205 -33.74 6.74 -13.15
CA LYS A 205 -34.46 7.39 -14.27
C LYS A 205 -33.85 7.03 -15.63
N GLY A 206 -33.55 5.75 -15.86
CA GLY A 206 -33.12 5.22 -17.16
C GLY A 206 -31.62 4.92 -17.30
N GLY A 207 -30.78 5.30 -16.33
CA GLY A 207 -29.36 4.91 -16.32
C GLY A 207 -29.18 3.39 -16.25
N LYS A 208 -29.96 2.69 -15.42
CA LYS A 208 -29.96 1.22 -15.32
C LYS A 208 -30.24 0.55 -16.67
N ASP A 209 -31.28 0.99 -17.38
CA ASP A 209 -31.64 0.43 -18.68
C ASP A 209 -30.56 0.73 -19.73
N SER A 210 -29.91 1.90 -19.62
CA SER A 210 -28.77 2.25 -20.46
C SER A 210 -27.56 1.35 -20.19
N PHE A 211 -27.23 1.07 -18.93
CA PHE A 211 -26.16 0.13 -18.58
C PHE A 211 -26.46 -1.28 -19.13
N ALA A 212 -27.67 -1.79 -18.92
CA ALA A 212 -28.11 -3.09 -19.42
C ALA A 212 -28.07 -3.18 -20.95
N LYS A 213 -28.36 -2.09 -21.67
CA LYS A 213 -28.32 -2.03 -23.14
C LYS A 213 -26.89 -2.01 -23.68
N HIS A 214 -25.96 -1.32 -23.02
CA HIS A 214 -24.60 -1.11 -23.52
C HIS A 214 -23.61 -2.18 -23.05
N GLN A 215 -23.79 -2.71 -21.83
CA GLN A 215 -22.92 -3.75 -21.30
C GLN A 215 -23.28 -5.12 -21.86
N GLN A 216 -22.43 -5.64 -22.74
CA GLN A 216 -22.62 -6.95 -23.34
C GLN A 216 -21.73 -7.97 -22.66
N SER A 217 -22.35 -8.94 -22.00
CA SER A 217 -21.68 -10.05 -21.31
C SER A 217 -22.07 -11.40 -21.93
N ILE A 218 -21.13 -12.34 -21.91
CA ILE A 218 -21.32 -13.72 -22.36
C ILE A 218 -20.91 -14.63 -21.20
N SER A 219 -21.83 -15.46 -20.73
CA SER A 219 -21.50 -16.49 -19.73
C SER A 219 -20.58 -17.55 -20.34
N LEU A 220 -19.51 -17.88 -19.64
CA LEU A 220 -18.50 -18.86 -20.01
C LEU A 220 -18.59 -20.10 -19.12
N SER A 221 -18.18 -21.24 -19.66
CA SER A 221 -17.87 -22.41 -18.84
C SER A 221 -16.51 -22.22 -18.15
N SER A 222 -16.30 -22.88 -17.01
CA SER A 222 -15.02 -22.85 -16.28
C SER A 222 -13.82 -23.17 -17.19
N GLN A 223 -13.94 -24.16 -18.08
CA GLN A 223 -12.87 -24.52 -19.03
C GLN A 223 -12.51 -23.38 -20.01
N LYS A 224 -13.51 -22.63 -20.50
CA LYS A 224 -13.29 -21.50 -21.41
C LYS A 224 -12.78 -20.25 -20.69
N ALA A 225 -13.02 -20.15 -19.38
CA ALA A 225 -12.54 -19.05 -18.55
C ALA A 225 -11.10 -19.24 -18.06
N ARG A 226 -10.59 -20.48 -18.02
CA ARG A 226 -9.20 -20.80 -17.62
C ARG A 226 -8.13 -19.90 -18.25
N PRO A 227 -8.17 -19.52 -19.54
CA PRO A 227 -7.14 -18.65 -20.13
C PRO A 227 -7.19 -17.18 -19.67
N TYR A 228 -8.24 -16.76 -18.97
CA TYR A 228 -8.39 -15.39 -18.42
C TYR A 228 -7.91 -15.28 -16.97
N ILE A 229 -7.91 -16.39 -16.27
CA ILE A 229 -7.21 -16.57 -15.01
C ILE A 229 -5.78 -16.90 -15.41
N SER A 230 -4.79 -16.18 -14.90
CA SER A 230 -3.46 -16.19 -15.51
C SER A 230 -2.93 -17.60 -15.79
N PRO A 231 -2.47 -17.89 -17.03
CA PRO A 231 -1.83 -19.17 -17.37
C PRO A 231 -0.54 -19.41 -16.58
N ALA A 232 0.09 -18.36 -16.06
CA ALA A 232 1.31 -18.41 -15.25
C ALA A 232 1.03 -18.59 -13.75
N ALA A 233 -0.24 -18.71 -13.35
CA ALA A 233 -0.62 -18.92 -11.97
C ALA A 233 -0.02 -20.23 -11.43
N LEU A 234 0.74 -20.13 -10.34
CA LEU A 234 1.25 -21.28 -9.62
C LEU A 234 0.07 -22.10 -9.09
N GLY A 235 0.00 -23.36 -9.52
CA GLY A 235 -1.09 -24.27 -9.14
C GLY A 235 -1.15 -24.53 -7.63
N THR A 236 -0.01 -24.51 -6.95
CA THR A 236 0.11 -24.73 -5.51
C THR A 236 1.19 -23.80 -4.93
N CYS A 237 0.93 -23.24 -3.75
CA CYS A 237 1.85 -22.40 -3.01
C CYS A 237 2.24 -23.10 -1.69
N LYS A 238 3.54 -23.18 -1.41
CA LYS A 238 4.05 -23.66 -0.12
C LYS A 238 4.15 -22.51 0.87
N LEU A 239 3.42 -22.64 1.97
CA LEU A 239 3.27 -21.62 3.00
C LEU A 239 3.78 -22.13 4.35
N LEU A 240 4.73 -21.42 4.95
CA LEU A 240 5.20 -21.63 6.32
C LEU A 240 4.51 -20.62 7.24
N MET A 241 3.63 -21.11 8.12
CA MET A 241 2.82 -20.26 9.03
C MET A 241 2.68 -20.92 10.41
N GLY A 242 2.38 -20.12 11.42
CA GLY A 242 2.14 -20.55 12.79
C GLY A 242 2.96 -19.77 13.83
N PRO A 243 2.90 -20.17 15.11
CA PRO A 243 3.64 -19.49 16.17
C PRO A 243 5.14 -19.44 15.91
N TYR A 244 5.81 -18.38 16.37
CA TYR A 244 7.26 -18.24 16.25
C TYR A 244 7.98 -19.48 16.82
N LYS A 245 8.96 -20.01 16.08
CA LYS A 245 9.68 -21.29 16.32
C LYS A 245 8.85 -22.58 16.21
N ARG A 246 7.54 -22.51 15.91
CA ARG A 246 6.65 -23.69 15.76
C ARG A 246 5.79 -23.58 14.50
N GLN A 247 6.39 -23.12 13.40
CA GLN A 247 5.69 -22.98 12.13
C GLN A 247 5.51 -24.33 11.45
N SER A 248 4.39 -24.53 10.78
CA SER A 248 4.10 -25.69 9.95
C SER A 248 4.12 -25.33 8.48
N LEU A 249 4.69 -26.22 7.66
CA LEU A 249 4.60 -26.15 6.22
C LEU A 249 3.21 -26.63 5.78
N LEU A 250 2.54 -25.81 4.97
CA LEU A 250 1.22 -26.05 4.41
C LEU A 250 1.30 -25.87 2.89
N GLU A 251 0.49 -26.63 2.16
CA GLU A 251 0.34 -26.51 0.72
C GLU A 251 -1.05 -25.95 0.43
N LEU A 252 -1.11 -24.86 -0.33
CA LEU A 252 -2.36 -24.17 -0.66
C LEU A 252 -2.54 -24.15 -2.17
N ASP A 253 -3.55 -24.86 -2.66
CA ASP A 253 -3.86 -24.93 -4.08
C ASP A 253 -4.52 -23.66 -4.61
N LEU A 254 -4.44 -23.44 -5.91
CA LEU A 254 -5.04 -22.29 -6.58
C LEU A 254 -6.55 -22.20 -6.30
N HIS A 255 -6.99 -21.01 -5.92
CA HIS A 255 -8.35 -20.68 -5.48
C HIS A 255 -8.87 -21.48 -4.28
N THR A 256 -7.97 -22.03 -3.47
CA THR A 256 -8.33 -22.57 -2.15
C THR A 256 -8.05 -21.57 -1.05
N SER A 257 -8.66 -21.81 0.10
CA SER A 257 -8.55 -20.97 1.28
C SER A 257 -8.10 -21.79 2.48
N LEU A 258 -7.31 -21.16 3.35
CA LEU A 258 -6.82 -21.72 4.60
C LEU A 258 -7.28 -20.84 5.75
N ASP A 259 -7.88 -21.43 6.79
CA ASP A 259 -8.19 -20.70 8.01
C ASP A 259 -6.89 -20.34 8.73
N LEU A 260 -6.73 -19.07 9.09
CA LEU A 260 -5.56 -18.60 9.82
C LEU A 260 -5.45 -19.29 11.19
N ASN A 261 -6.56 -19.69 11.81
CA ASN A 261 -6.55 -20.32 13.12
C ASN A 261 -6.02 -21.75 13.11
N ASP A 262 -6.10 -22.47 11.98
CA ASP A 262 -5.67 -23.87 11.87
C ASP A 262 -4.18 -24.06 12.19
N SER A 263 -3.34 -23.09 11.77
CA SER A 263 -1.90 -23.12 12.05
C SER A 263 -1.54 -22.78 13.49
N TRP A 264 -2.49 -22.22 14.24
CA TRP A 264 -2.32 -21.79 15.63
C TRP A 264 -3.00 -22.73 16.63
N ALA A 265 -3.83 -23.66 16.14
CA ALA A 265 -4.44 -24.68 16.97
C ALA A 265 -3.34 -25.50 17.67
N PRO A 266 -3.39 -25.64 19.00
CA PRO A 266 -2.37 -26.36 19.73
C PRO A 266 -2.44 -27.84 19.35
N LYS A 267 -1.33 -28.38 18.82
CA LYS A 267 -1.22 -29.81 18.52
C LYS A 267 -1.32 -30.61 19.83
N PRO A 268 -2.08 -31.72 19.85
CA PRO A 268 -2.19 -32.54 21.04
C PRO A 268 -0.81 -33.12 21.41
N THR A 269 -0.49 -33.13 22.70
CA THR A 269 0.78 -33.65 23.25
C THR A 269 0.92 -35.17 23.10
N SER A 270 -0.19 -35.87 22.88
CA SER A 270 -0.27 -37.31 22.57
C SER A 270 -1.58 -37.61 21.82
N ALA A 271 -1.62 -38.66 21.00
CA ALA A 271 -2.80 -39.05 20.22
C ALA A 271 -4.10 -39.24 21.05
N ASP A 272 -3.96 -39.58 22.34
CA ASP A 272 -5.09 -39.84 23.25
C ASP A 272 -5.45 -38.65 24.18
N ALA A 273 -4.76 -37.51 24.07
CA ALA A 273 -5.07 -36.34 24.89
C ALA A 273 -6.05 -35.40 24.15
N PRO A 274 -7.13 -34.93 24.79
CA PRO A 274 -8.02 -33.94 24.17
C PRO A 274 -7.21 -32.69 23.79
N PRO A 275 -7.46 -32.09 22.62
CA PRO A 275 -6.74 -30.90 22.20
C PRO A 275 -6.95 -29.80 23.25
N PRO A 276 -5.88 -29.16 23.73
CA PRO A 276 -6.02 -28.15 24.76
C PRO A 276 -6.86 -26.98 24.23
N SER A 277 -7.76 -26.47 25.06
CA SER A 277 -8.64 -25.38 24.68
C SER A 277 -7.82 -24.12 24.41
N GLN A 278 -7.81 -23.66 23.16
CA GLN A 278 -7.19 -22.39 22.79
C GLN A 278 -7.96 -21.23 23.43
N ASP A 279 -7.24 -20.32 24.09
CA ASP A 279 -7.83 -19.10 24.65
C ASP A 279 -8.55 -18.33 23.56
N ALA A 280 -9.77 -17.86 23.82
CA ALA A 280 -10.56 -17.08 22.85
C ALA A 280 -9.81 -15.83 22.35
N LYS A 281 -8.90 -15.26 23.17
CA LYS A 281 -8.04 -14.12 22.81
C LYS A 281 -6.88 -14.46 21.87
N SER A 282 -6.56 -15.76 21.74
CA SER A 282 -5.48 -16.25 20.88
C SER A 282 -6.00 -16.82 19.56
N ARG A 283 -7.32 -16.86 19.37
CA ARG A 283 -7.93 -17.26 18.11
C ARG A 283 -7.76 -16.16 17.08
N ARG A 284 -7.24 -16.54 15.92
CA ARG A 284 -7.21 -15.67 14.75
C ARG A 284 -8.52 -15.78 14.02
N ASN A 285 -9.00 -14.67 13.45
CA ASN A 285 -10.20 -14.70 12.64
C ASN A 285 -9.92 -14.15 11.24
N GLY A 286 -9.67 -15.05 10.30
CA GLY A 286 -9.34 -14.68 8.94
C GLY A 286 -8.94 -15.86 8.08
N TRP A 287 -8.67 -15.57 6.81
CA TRP A 287 -8.37 -16.54 5.77
C TRP A 287 -7.13 -16.15 4.99
N MET A 288 -6.37 -17.14 4.52
CA MET A 288 -5.35 -16.99 3.50
C MET A 288 -5.85 -17.62 2.21
N LEU A 289 -5.80 -16.88 1.10
CA LEU A 289 -6.20 -17.33 -0.24
C LEU A 289 -4.97 -17.45 -1.15
N ASN A 290 -4.97 -18.43 -2.05
CA ASN A 290 -3.99 -18.50 -3.13
C ASN A 290 -4.63 -18.15 -4.48
N LEU A 291 -4.18 -17.06 -5.10
CA LEU A 291 -4.57 -16.64 -6.45
C LEU A 291 -3.51 -16.96 -7.51
N GLY A 292 -2.37 -17.53 -7.09
CA GLY A 292 -1.33 -18.11 -7.95
C GLY A 292 -0.39 -17.11 -8.64
N GLU A 293 -0.69 -15.81 -8.61
CA GLU A 293 0.10 -14.80 -9.31
C GLU A 293 0.00 -13.44 -8.60
N LYS A 294 0.97 -12.54 -8.84
CA LYS A 294 1.03 -11.21 -8.23
C LYS A 294 -0.33 -10.53 -8.20
N VAL A 295 -0.81 -10.31 -6.98
CA VAL A 295 -1.99 -9.48 -6.72
C VAL A 295 -1.66 -8.06 -7.15
N GLN A 296 -2.39 -7.52 -8.10
CA GLN A 296 -2.12 -6.19 -8.65
C GLN A 296 -2.98 -5.13 -7.95
N HIS A 297 -4.24 -5.42 -7.70
CA HIS A 297 -5.16 -4.52 -6.99
C HIS A 297 -6.28 -5.32 -6.31
N LEU A 298 -6.71 -4.86 -5.14
CA LEU A 298 -7.88 -5.39 -4.44
C LEU A 298 -8.74 -4.27 -3.83
N GLU A 299 -10.05 -4.49 -3.72
CA GLU A 299 -10.97 -3.55 -3.07
C GLU A 299 -12.24 -4.26 -2.58
N TRP A 300 -12.71 -3.89 -1.40
CA TRP A 300 -13.98 -4.36 -0.85
C TRP A 300 -15.16 -3.66 -1.52
N VAL A 301 -16.26 -4.40 -1.69
CA VAL A 301 -17.50 -3.82 -2.23
C VAL A 301 -18.18 -2.96 -1.16
N PRO A 302 -18.41 -1.66 -1.42
CA PRO A 302 -19.07 -0.77 -0.49
C PRO A 302 -20.59 -0.93 -0.50
N ASN A 303 -21.25 -0.39 0.52
CA ASN A 303 -22.71 -0.30 0.63
C ASN A 303 -23.44 -1.65 0.65
N ILE A 304 -22.77 -2.71 1.12
CA ILE A 304 -23.38 -4.02 1.29
C ILE A 304 -23.93 -4.14 2.71
N GLN A 305 -25.22 -4.41 2.81
CA GLN A 305 -25.91 -4.69 4.07
C GLN A 305 -26.01 -6.20 4.28
N GLY A 306 -25.84 -6.66 5.52
CA GLY A 306 -26.00 -8.06 5.91
C GLY A 306 -24.71 -8.86 5.97
N SER A 307 -24.84 -10.19 6.04
CA SER A 307 -23.71 -11.08 6.35
C SER A 307 -22.76 -11.33 5.17
N ARG A 308 -23.23 -11.24 3.93
CA ARG A 308 -22.36 -11.48 2.75
C ARG A 308 -21.51 -10.25 2.49
N GLN A 309 -20.22 -10.44 2.35
CA GLN A 309 -19.25 -9.40 2.03
C GLN A 309 -18.44 -9.84 0.82
N PHE A 310 -18.08 -8.91 -0.05
CA PHE A 310 -17.43 -9.24 -1.32
C PHE A 310 -16.11 -8.49 -1.48
N LEU A 311 -15.07 -9.22 -1.90
CA LEU A 311 -13.75 -8.68 -2.20
C LEU A 311 -13.45 -8.88 -3.68
N ALA A 312 -13.21 -7.78 -4.39
CA ALA A 312 -12.72 -7.83 -5.77
C ALA A 312 -11.20 -7.87 -5.79
N VAL A 313 -10.61 -8.74 -6.59
CA VAL A 313 -9.16 -8.92 -6.73
C VAL A 313 -8.79 -9.10 -8.20
N THR A 314 -7.68 -8.51 -8.64
CA THR A 314 -7.08 -8.81 -9.94
C THR A 314 -5.62 -9.18 -9.78
N THR A 315 -5.17 -10.13 -10.60
CA THR A 315 -3.78 -10.54 -10.69
C THR A 315 -3.18 -10.09 -12.01
N SER A 316 -1.86 -9.95 -12.04
CA SER A 316 -1.12 -9.68 -13.27
C SER A 316 0.19 -10.45 -13.26
N PRO A 317 0.69 -10.90 -14.42
CA PRO A 317 2.02 -11.50 -14.52
C PRO A 317 3.09 -10.61 -13.92
N LEU A 318 4.08 -11.25 -13.30
CA LEU A 318 5.29 -10.57 -12.89
C LEU A 318 6.06 -10.22 -14.17
N ILE A 319 6.60 -9.00 -14.24
CA ILE A 319 7.27 -8.50 -15.44
C ILE A 319 8.29 -9.52 -15.95
N GLY A 320 8.15 -9.94 -17.21
CA GLY A 320 9.03 -10.89 -17.88
C GLY A 320 8.72 -12.36 -17.62
N SER A 321 7.61 -12.68 -16.93
CA SER A 321 7.19 -14.07 -16.65
C SER A 321 6.52 -14.75 -17.83
N THR A 322 6.04 -14.01 -18.82
CA THR A 322 5.41 -14.57 -20.03
C THR A 322 6.27 -14.35 -21.27
N PRO A 323 6.32 -15.31 -22.21
CA PRO A 323 6.97 -15.13 -23.51
C PRO A 323 6.42 -13.92 -24.27
N GLU A 324 5.12 -13.65 -24.16
CA GLU A 324 4.46 -12.50 -24.80
C GLU A 324 4.99 -11.15 -24.29
N GLU A 325 5.33 -11.03 -22.99
CA GLU A 325 5.97 -9.84 -22.44
C GLU A 325 7.43 -9.69 -22.89
N GLN A 326 8.13 -10.82 -23.08
CA GLN A 326 9.50 -10.82 -23.59
C GLN A 326 9.54 -10.50 -25.11
N GLU A 327 8.50 -10.88 -25.85
CA GLU A 327 8.33 -10.57 -27.28
C GLU A 327 7.92 -9.10 -27.51
N PHE A 328 7.22 -8.47 -26.57
CA PHE A 328 6.92 -7.04 -26.58
C PHE A 328 8.17 -6.20 -26.23
N ASN A 329 9.23 -6.36 -27.02
CA ASN A 329 10.43 -5.52 -26.97
C ASN A 329 10.13 -4.17 -27.65
N ALA A 330 9.63 -3.22 -26.87
CA ALA A 330 9.55 -1.82 -27.28
C ALA A 330 10.59 -0.99 -26.52
N PRO A 331 11.89 -1.08 -26.86
CA PRO A 331 12.98 -0.43 -26.11
C PRO A 331 12.87 1.09 -26.06
N TYR A 332 12.08 1.69 -26.95
CA TYR A 332 11.81 3.13 -27.03
C TYR A 332 10.36 3.51 -26.66
N ALA A 333 9.55 2.57 -26.15
CA ALA A 333 8.22 2.91 -25.70
C ALA A 333 8.29 3.85 -24.49
N PRO A 334 7.40 4.86 -24.42
CA PRO A 334 7.26 5.67 -23.21
C PRO A 334 6.88 4.77 -22.02
N ALA A 335 7.21 5.21 -20.80
CA ALA A 335 6.93 4.47 -19.56
C ALA A 335 5.46 4.04 -19.41
N PHE A 336 4.55 4.76 -20.07
CA PHE A 336 3.13 4.46 -20.18
C PHE A 336 2.76 4.34 -21.66
N ALA A 337 2.70 3.11 -22.17
CA ALA A 337 2.24 2.80 -23.51
C ALA A 337 1.05 1.84 -23.44
N PRO A 338 0.04 2.00 -24.32
CA PRO A 338 -1.03 1.03 -24.43
C PRO A 338 -0.43 -0.32 -24.84
N ARG A 339 -0.78 -1.38 -24.10
CA ARG A 339 -0.38 -2.75 -24.43
C ARG A 339 -1.43 -3.43 -25.31
N PRO A 340 -1.05 -4.46 -26.08
CA PRO A 340 -2.02 -5.25 -26.82
C PRO A 340 -3.08 -5.87 -25.88
N PRO A 341 -4.28 -6.14 -26.41
CA PRO A 341 -5.39 -6.70 -25.64
C PRO A 341 -5.10 -8.15 -25.22
N THR A 342 -4.40 -8.32 -24.10
CA THR A 342 -4.23 -9.63 -23.44
C THR A 342 -5.49 -10.00 -22.66
N LYS A 343 -5.64 -11.29 -22.37
CA LYS A 343 -6.74 -11.78 -21.52
C LYS A 343 -6.44 -11.44 -20.07
N SER A 344 -7.46 -10.97 -19.37
CA SER A 344 -7.36 -10.63 -17.95
C SER A 344 -8.67 -10.91 -17.24
N SER A 345 -8.62 -10.93 -15.91
CA SER A 345 -9.80 -11.15 -15.09
C SER A 345 -9.81 -10.32 -13.80
N ILE A 346 -11.03 -10.07 -13.32
CA ILE A 346 -11.31 -9.59 -11.96
C ILE A 346 -12.10 -10.69 -11.26
N GLN A 347 -11.55 -11.21 -10.17
CA GLN A 347 -12.15 -12.23 -9.33
C GLN A 347 -12.94 -11.57 -8.20
N ILE A 348 -14.12 -12.10 -7.89
CA ILE A 348 -14.98 -11.63 -6.80
C ILE A 348 -15.17 -12.77 -5.81
N TRP A 349 -14.64 -12.58 -4.62
CA TRP A 349 -14.66 -13.52 -3.51
C TRP A 349 -15.73 -13.13 -2.50
N GLU A 350 -16.55 -14.10 -2.07
CA GLU A 350 -17.54 -13.92 -1.02
C GLU A 350 -16.99 -14.40 0.33
N PHE A 351 -17.18 -13.56 1.34
CA PHE A 351 -16.95 -13.82 2.75
C PHE A 351 -18.27 -13.71 3.50
N ARG A 352 -18.39 -14.43 4.62
CA ARG A 352 -19.57 -14.40 5.49
C ARG A 352 -19.18 -13.73 6.81
N ALA A 353 -20.02 -12.80 7.26
CA ALA A 353 -19.94 -12.15 8.55
C ALA A 353 -20.90 -12.85 9.51
N ALA A 354 -20.41 -13.14 10.71
CA ALA A 354 -21.22 -13.55 11.83
C ALA A 354 -22.08 -12.36 12.34
N PRO A 355 -23.13 -12.61 13.15
CA PRO A 355 -24.02 -11.56 13.65
C PRO A 355 -23.32 -10.48 14.49
N ASP A 356 -22.17 -10.82 15.08
CA ASP A 356 -21.30 -9.92 15.84
C ASP A 356 -20.36 -9.10 14.94
N GLY A 357 -20.48 -9.17 13.62
CA GLY A 357 -19.64 -8.44 12.67
C GLY A 357 -18.24 -9.00 12.50
N ARG A 358 -17.95 -10.17 13.07
CA ARG A 358 -16.68 -10.89 12.88
C ARG A 358 -16.76 -11.77 11.62
N ILE A 359 -15.61 -12.16 11.06
CA ILE A 359 -15.58 -13.14 9.96
C ILE A 359 -16.11 -14.49 10.51
N ASP A 360 -17.01 -15.14 9.77
CA ASP A 360 -17.53 -16.45 10.13
C ASP A 360 -16.54 -17.54 9.69
N SER A 361 -15.78 -18.08 10.64
CA SER A 361 -14.81 -19.16 10.39
C SER A 361 -15.46 -20.48 9.96
N ALA A 362 -16.77 -20.68 10.20
CA ALA A 362 -17.47 -21.87 9.73
C ALA A 362 -17.78 -21.84 8.23
N CYS A 363 -17.76 -20.65 7.63
CA CYS A 363 -18.06 -20.45 6.22
C CYS A 363 -16.79 -20.12 5.44
N THR A 364 -16.24 -21.12 4.74
CA THR A 364 -15.07 -20.93 3.87
C THR A 364 -15.37 -19.90 2.78
N PRO A 365 -14.45 -18.95 2.50
CA PRO A 365 -14.64 -17.97 1.44
C PRO A 365 -14.67 -18.65 0.07
N MET A 366 -15.55 -18.16 -0.80
CA MET A 366 -15.83 -18.78 -2.09
C MET A 366 -15.61 -17.80 -3.24
N LEU A 367 -15.01 -18.28 -4.33
CA LEU A 367 -14.96 -17.53 -5.58
C LEU A 367 -16.35 -17.52 -6.23
N ARG A 368 -17.06 -16.39 -6.16
CA ARG A 368 -18.43 -16.26 -6.68
C ARG A 368 -18.47 -15.91 -8.15
N LYS A 369 -17.61 -15.01 -8.60
CA LYS A 369 -17.66 -14.50 -9.97
C LYS A 369 -16.26 -14.19 -10.50
N VAL A 370 -16.03 -14.50 -11.77
CA VAL A 370 -14.85 -14.08 -12.51
C VAL A 370 -15.29 -13.27 -13.72
N ILE A 371 -14.97 -11.98 -13.69
CA ILE A 371 -15.22 -11.06 -14.80
C ILE A 371 -14.01 -11.15 -15.72
N CYS A 372 -14.21 -11.73 -16.90
CA CYS A 372 -13.21 -11.90 -17.94
C CYS A 372 -13.25 -10.72 -18.93
N SER A 373 -12.08 -10.25 -19.36
CA SER A 373 -11.96 -9.22 -20.40
C SER A 373 -10.77 -9.47 -21.32
N GLU A 374 -10.85 -8.94 -22.54
CA GLU A 374 -9.78 -8.98 -23.55
C GLU A 374 -9.25 -7.56 -23.81
N TRP A 375 -9.02 -6.77 -22.75
CA TRP A 375 -8.54 -5.38 -22.83
C TRP A 375 -7.13 -5.19 -22.26
N GLY A 376 -6.45 -6.30 -21.98
CA GLY A 376 -5.17 -6.34 -21.28
C GLY A 376 -5.29 -6.37 -19.76
N ASP A 377 -4.17 -6.50 -19.06
CA ASP A 377 -4.18 -6.59 -17.58
C ASP A 377 -4.87 -5.39 -16.93
N VAL A 378 -5.62 -5.66 -15.87
CA VAL A 378 -6.27 -4.63 -15.07
C VAL A 378 -5.21 -3.95 -14.21
N LYS A 379 -5.01 -2.64 -14.40
CA LYS A 379 -4.01 -1.88 -13.65
C LYS A 379 -4.49 -1.51 -12.25
N LEU A 380 -5.75 -1.08 -12.16
CA LEU A 380 -6.47 -0.76 -10.94
C LEU A 380 -7.97 -0.66 -11.22
N PHE A 381 -8.78 -0.75 -10.17
CA PHE A 381 -10.22 -0.52 -10.21
C PHE A 381 -10.68 0.11 -8.90
N LYS A 382 -11.81 0.81 -8.91
CA LYS A 382 -12.47 1.33 -7.71
C LYS A 382 -13.98 1.19 -7.80
N TRP A 383 -14.59 0.73 -6.71
CA TRP A 383 -16.04 0.75 -6.57
C TRP A 383 -16.51 2.19 -6.35
N CYS A 384 -17.73 2.48 -6.81
CA CYS A 384 -18.38 3.74 -6.47
C CYS A 384 -18.67 3.77 -4.94
N PRO A 385 -18.01 4.65 -4.16
CA PRO A 385 -18.14 4.63 -2.71
C PRO A 385 -19.45 5.25 -2.21
N MET A 386 -20.12 6.05 -3.05
CA MET A 386 -21.30 6.82 -2.65
C MET A 386 -22.43 5.90 -2.15
N PRO A 387 -23.05 6.23 -1.00
CA PRO A 387 -24.10 5.43 -0.40
C PRO A 387 -25.26 5.27 -1.36
N ARG A 388 -25.95 4.12 -1.30
CA ARG A 388 -27.04 3.77 -2.23
C ARG A 388 -28.09 2.93 -1.52
N ASN A 389 -29.35 3.36 -1.58
CA ASN A 389 -30.49 2.66 -0.97
C ASN A 389 -31.16 1.75 -2.01
N PHE A 390 -30.56 0.61 -2.35
CA PHE A 390 -31.24 -0.41 -3.15
C PHE A 390 -31.88 -1.47 -2.24
N PRO A 391 -33.08 -1.99 -2.57
CA PRO A 391 -33.45 -3.31 -2.09
C PRO A 391 -32.41 -4.29 -2.65
N THR A 392 -31.74 -5.01 -1.75
CA THR A 392 -30.61 -5.92 -2.03
C THR A 392 -30.95 -7.02 -3.04
N GLN A 393 -32.25 -7.24 -3.28
CA GLN A 393 -32.79 -8.24 -4.20
C GLN A 393 -33.45 -7.57 -5.40
N HIS A 394 -32.91 -7.81 -6.59
CA HIS A 394 -33.71 -7.66 -7.80
C HIS A 394 -34.74 -8.80 -7.87
N ALA A 395 -35.91 -8.53 -8.46
CA ALA A 395 -36.96 -9.53 -8.72
C ALA A 395 -36.49 -10.76 -9.55
N SER A 396 -35.26 -10.74 -10.05
CA SER A 396 -34.63 -11.77 -10.87
C SER A 396 -33.62 -12.67 -10.13
N GLY A 397 -33.57 -12.65 -8.78
CA GLY A 397 -32.63 -13.49 -8.01
C GLY A 397 -31.15 -13.11 -8.17
N LYS A 398 -30.87 -11.84 -8.51
CA LYS A 398 -29.51 -11.29 -8.66
C LYS A 398 -29.29 -10.15 -7.69
N SER A 399 -28.19 -10.21 -6.95
CA SER A 399 -27.69 -9.17 -6.06
C SER A 399 -26.79 -8.21 -6.84
N ASN A 400 -27.08 -6.90 -6.78
CA ASN A 400 -26.28 -5.86 -7.42
C ASN A 400 -25.15 -5.41 -6.48
N LEU A 401 -23.89 -5.63 -6.87
CA LEU A 401 -22.72 -5.24 -6.08
C LEU A 401 -22.38 -3.75 -6.24
N GLY A 402 -22.70 -3.16 -7.39
CA GLY A 402 -22.49 -1.74 -7.64
C GLY A 402 -21.82 -1.44 -8.97
N LEU A 403 -21.34 -0.19 -9.09
CA LEU A 403 -20.58 0.28 -10.24
C LEU A 403 -19.09 0.15 -9.96
N LEU A 404 -18.38 -0.55 -10.85
CA LEU A 404 -16.94 -0.77 -10.79
C LEU A 404 -16.27 0.01 -11.92
N ALA A 405 -15.44 0.99 -11.59
CA ALA A 405 -14.62 1.68 -12.56
C ALA A 405 -13.21 1.08 -12.59
N GLY A 406 -12.60 0.93 -13.76
CA GLY A 406 -11.25 0.38 -13.89
C GLY A 406 -10.45 0.97 -15.04
N ILE A 407 -9.13 0.78 -14.98
CA ILE A 407 -8.19 1.06 -16.06
C ILE A 407 -7.52 -0.25 -16.46
N TRP A 408 -7.55 -0.54 -17.75
CA TRP A 408 -6.91 -1.72 -18.34
C TRP A 408 -5.60 -1.34 -19.04
N ALA A 409 -4.81 -2.33 -19.44
CA ALA A 409 -3.50 -2.11 -20.04
C ALA A 409 -3.55 -1.41 -21.41
N ASP A 410 -4.69 -1.42 -22.08
CA ASP A 410 -4.96 -0.61 -23.28
C ASP A 410 -5.08 0.91 -22.99
N GLY A 411 -5.10 1.28 -21.71
CA GLY A 411 -5.12 2.66 -21.26
C GLY A 411 -6.50 3.31 -21.21
N ALA A 412 -7.58 2.56 -21.49
CA ALA A 412 -8.93 3.08 -21.44
C ALA A 412 -9.56 2.89 -20.05
N LEU A 413 -10.30 3.93 -19.64
CA LEU A 413 -11.16 3.94 -18.47
C LEU A 413 -12.50 3.28 -18.83
N ARG A 414 -12.96 2.33 -18.04
CA ARG A 414 -14.29 1.71 -18.24
C ARG A 414 -15.06 1.65 -16.93
N VAL A 415 -16.39 1.72 -17.02
CA VAL A 415 -17.29 1.48 -15.89
C VAL A 415 -18.20 0.30 -16.23
N LEU A 416 -18.24 -0.64 -15.30
CA LEU A 416 -18.98 -1.88 -15.36
C LEU A 416 -20.04 -1.88 -14.25
N GLU A 417 -21.20 -2.44 -14.55
CA GLU A 417 -22.18 -2.80 -13.53
C GLU A 417 -22.05 -4.29 -13.21
N VAL A 418 -21.95 -4.62 -11.92
CA VAL A 418 -21.64 -5.97 -11.47
C VAL A 418 -22.78 -6.57 -10.65
N PHE A 419 -23.17 -7.78 -11.05
CA PHE A 419 -24.19 -8.59 -10.39
C PHE A 419 -23.64 -9.96 -10.02
N VAL A 420 -24.13 -10.52 -8.92
CA VAL A 420 -23.87 -11.90 -8.48
C VAL A 420 -25.21 -12.59 -8.23
N GLU A 421 -25.34 -13.86 -8.62
CA GLU A 421 -26.55 -14.63 -8.38
C GLU A 421 -26.72 -14.98 -6.89
N ASP A 422 -27.99 -15.07 -6.49
CA ASP A 422 -28.40 -15.37 -5.12
C ASP A 422 -28.01 -16.80 -4.70
N PRO A 423 -27.95 -17.08 -3.37
CA PRO A 423 -27.13 -18.15 -2.79
C PRO A 423 -27.57 -19.61 -3.08
N GLU A 424 -28.60 -19.86 -3.89
CA GLU A 424 -29.04 -21.23 -4.18
C GLU A 424 -28.09 -21.99 -5.10
N VAL A 425 -27.31 -21.29 -5.92
CA VAL A 425 -26.33 -21.90 -6.84
C VAL A 425 -24.92 -21.66 -6.29
N ALA A 426 -24.29 -22.72 -5.80
CA ALA A 426 -22.95 -22.69 -5.22
C ALA A 426 -21.80 -22.57 -6.25
N GLU A 427 -22.12 -22.54 -7.55
CA GLU A 427 -21.11 -22.52 -8.61
C GLU A 427 -20.55 -21.12 -8.87
N THR A 428 -19.26 -21.07 -9.23
CA THR A 428 -18.59 -19.85 -9.69
C THR A 428 -19.12 -19.43 -11.06
N GLU A 429 -19.58 -18.19 -11.17
CA GLU A 429 -19.99 -17.59 -12.44
C GLU A 429 -18.78 -17.06 -13.21
N TYR A 430 -18.73 -17.30 -14.52
CA TYR A 430 -17.70 -16.74 -15.39
C TYR A 430 -18.36 -15.91 -16.48
N ASP A 431 -18.08 -14.61 -16.52
CA ASP A 431 -18.69 -13.69 -17.48
C ASP A 431 -17.61 -12.98 -18.29
N LEU A 432 -17.65 -13.14 -19.61
CA LEU A 432 -16.82 -12.37 -20.54
C LEU A 432 -17.52 -11.08 -20.94
N ILE A 433 -16.94 -9.94 -20.58
CA ILE A 433 -17.44 -8.64 -20.99
C ILE A 433 -16.84 -8.27 -22.34
N ARG A 434 -17.69 -8.24 -23.37
CA ARG A 434 -17.31 -7.80 -24.73
C ARG A 434 -17.29 -6.28 -24.83
N ASN A 435 -18.34 -5.65 -24.30
CA ASN A 435 -18.51 -4.20 -24.30
C ASN A 435 -18.84 -3.72 -22.88
N ALA A 436 -18.10 -2.73 -22.40
CA ALA A 436 -18.40 -2.04 -21.15
C ALA A 436 -19.57 -1.06 -21.32
N ALA A 437 -20.30 -0.80 -20.23
CA ALA A 437 -21.39 0.17 -20.25
C ALA A 437 -20.89 1.57 -20.62
N PHE A 438 -19.77 1.97 -20.04
CA PHE A 438 -19.09 3.23 -20.30
C PHE A 438 -17.62 2.96 -20.61
N THR A 439 -17.09 3.64 -21.64
CA THR A 439 -15.68 3.60 -22.03
C THR A 439 -15.22 5.01 -22.36
N ALA A 440 -14.11 5.43 -21.77
CA ALA A 440 -13.43 6.68 -22.08
C ALA A 440 -11.96 6.37 -22.39
N GLN A 441 -11.49 6.83 -23.54
CA GLN A 441 -10.09 6.74 -23.92
C GLN A 441 -9.65 8.11 -24.43
N PRO A 442 -8.79 8.82 -23.68
CA PRO A 442 -8.30 10.12 -24.12
C PRO A 442 -7.42 9.95 -25.37
N PRO A 443 -7.49 10.85 -26.37
CA PRO A 443 -6.72 10.73 -27.60
C PRO A 443 -5.23 10.88 -27.33
N ASN A 444 -4.39 10.04 -27.95
CA ASN A 444 -2.93 10.10 -27.90
C ASN A 444 -2.31 10.03 -26.47
N THR A 445 -3.04 9.49 -25.50
CA THR A 445 -2.54 9.25 -24.14
C THR A 445 -3.31 8.08 -23.51
N ILE A 446 -2.85 7.61 -22.36
CA ILE A 446 -3.55 6.61 -21.57
C ILE A 446 -3.96 7.15 -20.20
N CYS A 447 -5.05 6.62 -19.64
CA CYS A 447 -5.41 6.80 -18.25
C CYS A 447 -4.44 6.00 -17.36
N THR A 448 -4.06 6.58 -16.23
CA THR A 448 -3.04 6.05 -15.30
C THR A 448 -3.58 5.82 -13.90
N CYS A 449 -4.51 6.68 -13.46
CA CYS A 449 -5.15 6.62 -12.16
C CYS A 449 -6.59 7.14 -12.27
N LEU A 450 -7.47 6.70 -11.36
CA LEU A 450 -8.87 7.14 -11.32
C LEU A 450 -9.37 7.36 -9.89
N THR A 451 -10.41 8.18 -9.75
CA THR A 451 -11.21 8.31 -8.53
C THR A 451 -12.63 8.74 -8.87
N TRP A 452 -13.59 8.31 -8.06
CA TRP A 452 -14.96 8.79 -8.14
C TRP A 452 -15.06 10.21 -7.58
N LEU A 453 -15.82 11.07 -8.26
CA LEU A 453 -16.15 12.42 -7.80
C LEU A 453 -17.53 12.45 -7.12
N SER A 454 -18.46 11.72 -7.71
CA SER A 454 -19.84 11.54 -7.27
C SER A 454 -20.36 10.20 -7.83
N SER A 455 -21.60 9.84 -7.50
CA SER A 455 -22.29 8.68 -8.09
C SER A 455 -22.36 8.70 -9.62
N ASN A 456 -22.25 9.88 -10.26
CA ASN A 456 -22.47 10.08 -11.69
C ASN A 456 -21.23 10.56 -12.46
N SER A 457 -20.14 10.88 -11.76
CA SER A 457 -18.96 11.51 -12.37
C SER A 457 -17.66 10.88 -11.88
N ILE A 458 -16.73 10.73 -12.82
CA ILE A 458 -15.43 10.08 -12.60
C ILE A 458 -14.29 10.97 -13.10
N ILE A 459 -13.17 10.92 -12.40
CA ILE A 459 -11.94 11.64 -12.73
C ILE A 459 -10.85 10.62 -13.03
N ALA A 460 -10.07 10.87 -14.08
CA ALA A 460 -8.86 10.10 -14.36
C ALA A 460 -7.67 10.98 -14.73
N GLY A 461 -6.50 10.64 -14.20
CA GLY A 461 -5.22 11.22 -14.57
C GLY A 461 -4.61 10.50 -15.77
N CYS A 462 -3.91 11.24 -16.62
CA CYS A 462 -3.34 10.74 -17.87
C CYS A 462 -1.81 10.75 -17.86
N ALA A 463 -1.21 9.91 -18.70
CA ALA A 463 0.24 9.82 -18.88
C ALA A 463 0.89 11.11 -19.42
N ASN A 464 0.12 11.94 -20.14
CA ASN A 464 0.58 13.25 -20.62
C ASN A 464 0.50 14.38 -19.57
N GLY A 465 0.12 14.09 -18.33
CA GLY A 465 -0.01 15.09 -17.26
C GLY A 465 -1.33 15.85 -17.23
N CYS A 466 -2.29 15.44 -18.07
CA CYS A 466 -3.66 15.95 -18.05
C CYS A 466 -4.54 15.16 -17.07
N VAL A 467 -5.62 15.80 -16.63
CA VAL A 467 -6.72 15.17 -15.91
C VAL A 467 -8.01 15.39 -16.68
N GLY A 468 -8.79 14.32 -16.86
CA GLY A 468 -10.12 14.37 -17.44
C GLY A 468 -11.20 14.15 -16.39
N VAL A 469 -12.35 14.80 -16.57
CA VAL A 469 -13.57 14.60 -15.80
C VAL A 469 -14.67 14.17 -16.76
N TRP A 470 -15.32 13.04 -16.47
CA TRP A 470 -16.41 12.51 -17.28
C TRP A 470 -17.70 12.42 -16.47
N ASN A 471 -18.81 12.82 -17.09
CA ASN A 471 -20.15 12.59 -16.56
C ASN A 471 -20.77 11.37 -17.27
N ILE A 472 -21.09 10.34 -16.49
CA ILE A 472 -21.60 9.07 -17.00
C ILE A 472 -22.97 9.24 -17.68
N PRO A 473 -23.98 9.89 -17.06
CA PRO A 473 -25.28 10.13 -17.70
C PRO A 473 -25.19 10.80 -19.07
N THR A 474 -24.41 11.89 -19.18
CA THR A 474 -24.26 12.64 -20.44
C THR A 474 -23.66 11.76 -21.54
N ALA A 475 -22.65 10.95 -21.20
CA ALA A 475 -22.01 10.04 -22.15
C ALA A 475 -22.96 8.93 -22.64
N LEU A 476 -23.80 8.39 -21.75
CA LEU A 476 -24.78 7.36 -22.11
C LEU A 476 -25.91 7.91 -23.00
N GLN A 477 -26.33 9.16 -22.78
CA GLN A 477 -27.33 9.84 -23.61
C GLN A 477 -26.81 10.16 -25.01
N SER A 478 -25.57 10.67 -25.11
CA SER A 478 -24.93 10.99 -26.40
C SER A 478 -24.86 9.76 -27.32
N ARG A 479 -24.50 8.59 -26.78
CA ARG A 479 -24.51 7.32 -27.53
C ARG A 479 -25.90 6.88 -27.99
N SER A 480 -26.93 7.19 -27.21
CA SER A 480 -28.31 6.82 -27.53
C SER A 480 -28.90 7.62 -28.69
N MET A 481 -28.36 8.81 -28.97
CA MET A 481 -28.83 9.74 -30.03
C MET A 481 -28.22 9.49 -31.42
N GLY A 482 -27.57 8.34 -31.63
CA GLY A 482 -27.20 7.86 -32.97
C GLY A 482 -25.78 8.14 -33.43
N ASP A 483 -24.92 8.71 -32.58
CA ASP A 483 -23.50 8.90 -32.91
C ASP A 483 -22.70 7.60 -32.68
N GLN A 484 -22.93 6.61 -33.54
CA GLN A 484 -22.18 5.34 -33.53
C GLN A 484 -20.70 5.51 -33.90
N ARG A 485 -20.24 6.73 -34.20
CA ARG A 485 -18.87 7.01 -34.67
C ARG A 485 -17.87 7.22 -33.53
N ALA A 486 -18.30 7.52 -32.30
CA ALA A 486 -17.40 7.70 -31.17
C ALA A 486 -17.53 6.52 -30.18
N PRO A 487 -16.65 5.48 -30.25
CA PRO A 487 -16.62 4.40 -29.27
C PRO A 487 -16.16 4.87 -27.87
N THR A 488 -15.83 6.15 -27.68
CA THR A 488 -15.22 6.71 -26.47
C THR A 488 -15.97 7.94 -26.00
N ALA A 489 -16.28 8.00 -24.71
CA ALA A 489 -16.94 9.14 -24.08
C ALA A 489 -16.02 10.37 -24.05
N GLU A 490 -16.56 11.52 -24.45
CA GLU A 490 -15.87 12.80 -24.36
C GLU A 490 -15.87 13.31 -22.91
N PRO A 491 -14.74 13.86 -22.43
CA PRO A 491 -14.67 14.47 -21.12
C PRO A 491 -15.46 15.78 -21.09
N VAL A 492 -16.15 16.03 -19.96
CA VAL A 492 -16.76 17.34 -19.67
C VAL A 492 -15.68 18.40 -19.46
N MET A 493 -14.54 17.98 -18.91
CA MET A 493 -13.36 18.82 -18.68
C MET A 493 -12.10 18.01 -18.93
N PHE A 494 -11.13 18.62 -19.62
CA PHE A 494 -9.80 18.03 -19.80
C PHE A 494 -8.73 19.10 -19.63
N SER A 495 -7.94 19.03 -18.57
CA SER A 495 -7.00 20.10 -18.17
C SER A 495 -5.58 19.57 -17.99
N PRO A 496 -4.55 20.25 -18.53
CA PRO A 496 -3.17 19.97 -18.20
C PRO A 496 -2.86 20.49 -16.79
N ILE A 497 -2.40 19.61 -15.89
CA ILE A 497 -2.12 19.98 -14.48
C ILE A 497 -0.64 19.84 -14.16
N SER A 498 0.01 18.85 -14.78
CA SER A 498 1.42 18.51 -14.59
C SER A 498 2.14 18.46 -15.95
N PRO A 499 3.44 18.77 -16.00
CA PRO A 499 4.25 18.58 -17.22
C PRO A 499 4.60 17.12 -17.50
N THR A 500 4.41 16.22 -16.53
CA THR A 500 4.73 14.78 -16.62
C THR A 500 3.51 13.94 -16.23
N TYR A 501 3.59 12.62 -16.44
CA TYR A 501 2.53 11.68 -16.06
C TYR A 501 2.02 11.87 -14.63
N ILE A 502 0.69 11.79 -14.51
CA ILE A 502 -0.01 11.73 -13.23
C ILE A 502 0.13 10.31 -12.70
N LEU A 503 0.57 10.17 -11.45
CA LEU A 503 0.71 8.88 -10.78
C LEU A 503 -0.57 8.50 -10.05
N ASN A 504 -1.15 9.45 -9.31
CA ASN A 504 -2.36 9.24 -8.52
C ASN A 504 -3.26 10.46 -8.54
N VAL A 505 -4.56 10.21 -8.42
CA VAL A 505 -5.60 11.21 -8.19
C VAL A 505 -6.52 10.73 -7.07
N THR A 506 -6.86 11.65 -6.17
CA THR A 506 -7.84 11.43 -5.11
C THR A 506 -8.68 12.69 -4.92
N THR A 507 -9.93 12.51 -4.50
CA THR A 507 -10.82 13.60 -4.10
C THR A 507 -10.90 13.63 -2.58
N CYS A 508 -11.18 14.78 -2.00
CA CYS A 508 -11.43 14.88 -0.55
C CYS A 508 -12.86 14.44 -0.18
N TYR A 509 -13.40 13.44 -0.89
CA TYR A 509 -14.69 12.82 -0.58
C TYR A 509 -14.57 12.00 0.72
N PRO A 510 -15.57 12.01 1.62
CA PRO A 510 -16.92 12.55 1.46
C PRO A 510 -17.14 14.00 1.92
N SER A 511 -16.23 14.59 2.70
CA SER A 511 -16.45 15.92 3.29
C SER A 511 -16.30 17.08 2.32
N ARG A 512 -15.39 16.97 1.34
CA ARG A 512 -15.02 18.04 0.40
C ARG A 512 -14.82 17.48 -1.02
N PRO A 513 -15.87 16.93 -1.65
CA PRO A 513 -15.75 16.27 -2.96
C PRO A 513 -15.23 17.19 -4.06
N ASN A 514 -15.40 18.51 -3.92
CA ASN A 514 -14.95 19.50 -4.89
C ASN A 514 -13.42 19.70 -4.93
N ILE A 515 -12.67 19.21 -3.94
CA ILE A 515 -11.22 19.36 -3.90
C ILE A 515 -10.58 18.08 -4.45
N MET A 516 -9.80 18.25 -5.51
CA MET A 516 -8.99 17.19 -6.10
C MET A 516 -7.52 17.36 -5.71
N ILE A 517 -6.86 16.24 -5.42
CA ILE A 517 -5.41 16.19 -5.22
C ILE A 517 -4.78 15.23 -6.22
N THR A 518 -3.68 15.66 -6.82
CA THR A 518 -2.91 14.87 -7.79
C THR A 518 -1.45 14.73 -7.34
N SER A 519 -0.86 13.57 -7.63
CA SER A 519 0.57 13.31 -7.54
C SER A 519 1.11 13.07 -8.94
N SER A 520 2.28 13.63 -9.24
CA SER A 520 2.93 13.51 -10.55
C SER A 520 4.38 13.05 -10.42
N MET A 521 4.94 12.53 -11.50
CA MET A 521 6.37 12.18 -11.52
C MET A 521 7.31 13.37 -11.37
N SER A 522 6.83 14.59 -11.65
CA SER A 522 7.60 15.81 -11.43
C SER A 522 8.00 16.03 -9.96
N GLY A 523 7.42 15.25 -9.04
CA GLY A 523 7.61 15.33 -7.60
C GLY A 523 6.65 16.31 -6.93
N HIS A 524 5.81 17.00 -7.70
CA HIS A 524 4.79 17.89 -7.15
C HIS A 524 3.53 17.10 -6.80
N ILE A 525 3.01 17.42 -5.62
CA ILE A 525 1.62 17.19 -5.25
C ILE A 525 0.88 18.51 -5.41
N GLN A 526 -0.30 18.47 -6.02
CA GLN A 526 -1.11 19.63 -6.32
C GLN A 526 -2.52 19.44 -5.78
N MET A 527 -3.11 20.49 -5.23
CA MET A 527 -4.50 20.55 -4.79
C MET A 527 -5.21 21.56 -5.69
N THR A 528 -6.32 21.14 -6.29
CA THR A 528 -7.09 21.94 -7.23
C THR A 528 -8.57 21.93 -6.83
N ASP A 529 -9.20 23.11 -6.80
CA ASP A 529 -10.65 23.21 -6.66
C ASP A 529 -11.33 22.96 -8.03
N LEU A 530 -12.27 22.03 -8.06
CA LEU A 530 -13.02 21.63 -9.25
C LEU A 530 -14.14 22.62 -9.61
N MET A 531 -14.56 23.48 -8.68
CA MET A 531 -15.68 24.41 -8.91
C MET A 531 -15.30 25.59 -9.81
N GLU A 532 -14.02 25.96 -9.84
CA GLU A 532 -13.55 27.10 -10.63
C GLU A 532 -13.09 26.65 -12.02
N MET A 533 -14.05 26.62 -12.95
CA MET A 533 -13.81 26.27 -14.36
C MET A 533 -13.56 27.52 -15.21
N THR A 534 -12.61 27.42 -16.15
CA THR A 534 -12.42 28.44 -17.18
C THR A 534 -13.48 28.35 -18.27
N SER A 535 -13.60 29.40 -19.10
CA SER A 535 -14.49 29.40 -20.28
C SER A 535 -14.16 28.32 -21.31
N LYS A 536 -13.00 27.66 -21.21
CA LYS A 536 -12.56 26.58 -22.11
C LYS A 536 -12.78 25.18 -21.51
N ALA A 537 -13.59 25.06 -20.45
CA ALA A 537 -13.79 23.80 -19.72
C ALA A 537 -12.45 23.18 -19.27
N THR A 538 -11.53 24.02 -18.81
CA THR A 538 -10.28 23.61 -18.16
C THR A 538 -10.28 24.11 -16.72
N MET A 539 -9.41 23.54 -15.89
CA MET A 539 -9.24 24.00 -14.51
C MET A 539 -8.52 25.35 -14.50
N SER A 540 -8.92 26.23 -13.59
CA SER A 540 -8.23 27.50 -13.33
C SER A 540 -6.86 27.22 -12.68
N PRO A 541 -5.73 27.68 -13.26
CA PRO A 541 -4.44 27.60 -12.58
C PRO A 541 -4.42 28.39 -11.26
N ALA A 542 -5.26 29.42 -11.13
CA ALA A 542 -5.40 30.19 -9.90
C ALA A 542 -6.07 29.38 -8.77
N ALA A 543 -6.89 28.39 -9.13
CA ALA A 543 -7.53 27.45 -8.21
C ALA A 543 -6.63 26.26 -7.83
N THR A 544 -5.35 26.28 -8.21
CA THR A 544 -4.39 25.19 -7.95
C THR A 544 -3.25 25.64 -7.06
N VAL A 545 -3.03 24.92 -5.95
CA VAL A 545 -1.91 25.12 -5.02
C VAL A 545 -0.95 23.92 -5.10
N ARG A 546 0.36 24.18 -5.05
CA ARG A 546 1.39 23.15 -5.05
C ARG A 546 2.00 22.96 -3.66
N ALA A 547 2.22 21.71 -3.29
CA ALA A 547 3.01 21.33 -2.13
C ALA A 547 4.52 21.41 -2.42
N SER A 548 5.34 21.22 -1.39
CA SER A 548 6.79 21.08 -1.53
C SER A 548 7.15 19.93 -2.49
N ARG A 549 8.05 20.21 -3.44
CA ARG A 549 8.47 19.24 -4.45
C ARG A 549 9.35 18.15 -3.82
N SER A 550 8.99 16.90 -4.09
CA SER A 550 9.80 15.71 -3.79
C SER A 550 10.85 15.46 -4.87
N ARG A 551 11.95 14.76 -4.53
CA ARG A 551 12.95 14.31 -5.52
C ARG A 551 12.41 13.23 -6.44
N VAL A 552 11.56 12.36 -5.90
CA VAL A 552 10.96 11.22 -6.59
C VAL A 552 9.44 11.39 -6.62
N GLY A 553 8.81 10.95 -7.71
CA GLY A 553 7.35 10.88 -7.81
C GLY A 553 6.77 9.98 -6.72
N ARG A 554 5.66 10.40 -6.12
CA ARG A 554 5.06 9.67 -5.00
C ARG A 554 3.99 8.71 -5.51
N SER A 555 4.24 7.42 -5.35
CA SER A 555 3.40 6.30 -5.82
C SER A 555 2.16 6.04 -4.97
N VAL A 556 2.06 6.63 -3.78
CA VAL A 556 0.94 6.47 -2.86
C VAL A 556 0.35 7.84 -2.52
N LEU A 557 -0.98 7.98 -2.62
CA LEU A 557 -1.70 9.21 -2.32
C LEU A 557 -3.10 8.87 -1.80
N VAL A 558 -3.39 9.22 -0.55
CA VAL A 558 -4.65 8.85 0.11
C VAL A 558 -5.24 10.03 0.85
N TRP A 559 -6.54 10.26 0.70
CA TRP A 559 -7.30 11.20 1.51
C TRP A 559 -7.66 10.59 2.87
N HIS A 560 -7.26 11.23 3.96
CA HIS A 560 -7.58 10.80 5.32
C HIS A 560 -8.65 11.70 5.95
N GLU A 561 -9.90 11.26 5.80
CA GLU A 561 -11.11 11.99 6.13
C GLU A 561 -11.17 12.49 7.59
N PHE A 562 -10.83 11.65 8.58
CA PHE A 562 -10.94 12.03 10.00
C PHE A 562 -9.90 13.08 10.45
N ALA A 563 -8.75 13.12 9.78
CA ALA A 563 -7.66 14.06 10.09
C ALA A 563 -7.64 15.26 9.12
N GLN A 564 -8.51 15.25 8.10
CA GLN A 564 -8.59 16.26 7.05
C GLN A 564 -7.23 16.54 6.36
N VAL A 565 -6.46 15.48 6.10
CA VAL A 565 -5.14 15.55 5.48
C VAL A 565 -4.99 14.57 4.33
N VAL A 566 -4.08 14.90 3.41
CA VAL A 566 -3.59 13.96 2.41
C VAL A 566 -2.37 13.23 2.95
N LEU A 567 -2.40 11.91 2.92
CA LEU A 567 -1.29 11.05 3.32
C LEU A 567 -0.53 10.55 2.10
N THR A 568 0.80 10.57 2.20
CA THR A 568 1.72 10.04 1.21
C THR A 568 3.03 9.65 1.90
N VAL A 569 3.92 8.98 1.18
CA VAL A 569 5.21 8.53 1.73
C VAL A 569 6.32 9.17 0.92
N ASP A 570 7.35 9.65 1.61
CA ASP A 570 8.53 10.25 0.99
C ASP A 570 9.62 9.20 0.67
N ASP A 571 10.71 9.67 0.07
CA ASP A 571 11.89 8.87 -0.27
C ASP A 571 12.66 8.37 0.96
N ASN A 572 12.40 8.93 2.14
CA ASN A 572 12.98 8.50 3.42
C ASN A 572 12.10 7.48 4.17
N PHE A 573 11.13 6.89 3.48
CA PHE A 573 10.16 5.93 4.04
C PHE A 573 9.32 6.52 5.18
N THR A 574 9.12 7.83 5.18
CA THR A 574 8.35 8.56 6.19
C THR A 574 6.94 8.83 5.67
N LEU A 575 5.93 8.42 6.43
CA LEU A 575 4.55 8.82 6.21
C LEU A 575 4.44 10.32 6.52
N ILE A 576 4.04 11.10 5.52
CA ILE A 576 3.88 12.54 5.64
C ILE A 576 2.44 12.94 5.31
N ALA A 577 1.96 13.97 5.99
CA ALA A 577 0.62 14.50 5.87
C ALA A 577 0.66 15.94 5.32
N PHE A 578 -0.25 16.25 4.40
CA PHE A 578 -0.54 17.58 3.90
C PHE A 578 -1.93 18.01 4.35
N PRO A 579 -2.05 18.88 5.36
CA PRO A 579 -3.35 19.42 5.76
C PRO A 579 -3.92 20.30 4.66
N ILE A 580 -5.21 20.19 4.36
CA ILE A 580 -5.87 20.99 3.29
C ILE A 580 -5.61 22.49 3.46
N ARG A 581 -5.73 22.99 4.70
CA ARG A 581 -5.61 24.42 5.00
C ARG A 581 -4.19 24.94 5.00
N ARG A 582 -3.20 24.05 5.01
CA ARG A 582 -1.77 24.39 5.00
C ARG A 582 -1.00 23.48 4.06
N PHE A 583 -1.53 23.34 2.84
CA PHE A 583 -1.07 22.37 1.85
C PHE A 583 0.39 22.52 1.42
N PHE A 584 0.98 23.69 1.65
CA PHE A 584 2.40 23.94 1.37
C PHE A 584 3.36 23.36 2.40
N ARG A 585 2.87 22.92 3.58
CA ARG A 585 3.68 22.39 4.67
C ARG A 585 3.36 20.92 4.89
N GLN A 586 4.40 20.09 4.89
CA GLN A 586 4.28 18.66 5.22
C GLN A 586 4.56 18.43 6.70
N ILE A 587 3.91 17.41 7.27
CA ILE A 587 4.09 16.99 8.66
C ILE A 587 4.34 15.49 8.66
N SER A 588 5.48 15.05 9.18
CA SER A 588 5.82 13.64 9.32
C SER A 588 4.95 13.00 10.39
N PHE A 589 4.42 11.80 10.14
CA PHE A 589 3.54 11.06 11.04
C PHE A 589 4.23 9.84 11.64
N THR A 590 4.89 9.03 10.82
CA THR A 590 5.68 7.86 11.25
C THR A 590 6.72 7.52 10.19
N ARG A 591 7.64 6.61 10.51
CA ARG A 591 8.67 6.10 9.60
C ARG A 591 8.58 4.58 9.49
N TYR A 592 8.82 4.08 8.29
CA TYR A 592 8.83 2.66 7.95
C TYR A 592 10.25 2.18 7.65
N LYS A 593 10.43 0.85 7.62
CA LYS A 593 11.72 0.21 7.36
C LYS A 593 12.08 0.16 5.88
N SER A 594 11.09 0.09 5.00
CA SER A 594 11.26 0.08 3.56
C SER A 594 10.25 1.01 2.88
N SER A 595 10.39 1.18 1.57
CA SER A 595 9.40 1.89 0.77
C SER A 595 8.01 1.27 0.91
N VAL A 596 6.99 2.12 0.85
CA VAL A 596 5.58 1.73 0.96
C VAL A 596 5.01 1.58 -0.46
N ALA A 597 4.57 0.37 -0.78
CA ALA A 597 3.98 0.06 -2.07
C ALA A 597 2.49 0.45 -2.13
N CYS A 598 1.77 0.31 -1.02
CA CYS A 598 0.35 0.66 -0.92
C CYS A 598 -0.02 1.18 0.48
N LEU A 599 -1.10 1.97 0.57
CA LEU A 599 -1.62 2.49 1.82
C LEU A 599 -3.15 2.35 1.80
N ALA A 600 -3.68 1.60 2.77
CA ALA A 600 -5.11 1.44 2.99
C ALA A 600 -5.59 2.43 4.05
N TYR A 601 -6.73 3.05 3.80
CA TYR A 601 -7.47 3.86 4.76
C TYR A 601 -8.90 3.33 4.86
N SER A 602 -9.57 3.68 5.95
CA SER A 602 -10.96 3.30 6.17
C SER A 602 -11.87 4.53 6.19
N PRO A 603 -13.07 4.45 5.59
CA PRO A 603 -14.08 5.50 5.72
C PRO A 603 -14.84 5.44 7.06
N VAL A 604 -14.64 4.39 7.86
CA VAL A 604 -15.39 4.13 9.11
C VAL A 604 -14.54 4.19 10.39
N HIS A 605 -13.23 4.44 10.27
CA HIS A 605 -12.33 4.68 11.40
C HIS A 605 -11.01 5.36 10.94
N PRO A 606 -10.24 6.01 11.84
CA PRO A 606 -9.06 6.80 11.47
C PRO A 606 -7.75 6.02 11.33
N PHE A 607 -7.79 4.68 11.36
CA PHE A 607 -6.58 3.86 11.21
C PHE A 607 -6.17 3.69 9.76
N VAL A 608 -4.87 3.63 9.52
CA VAL A 608 -4.28 3.33 8.22
C VAL A 608 -3.39 2.11 8.32
N MET A 609 -3.23 1.41 7.20
CA MET A 609 -2.34 0.26 7.08
C MET A 609 -1.42 0.47 5.88
N ALA A 610 -0.12 0.42 6.11
CA ALA A 610 0.91 0.55 5.08
C ALA A 610 1.45 -0.83 4.70
N GLY A 611 1.40 -1.15 3.40
CA GLY A 611 2.03 -2.33 2.82
C GLY A 611 3.40 -1.99 2.29
N CYS A 612 4.43 -2.60 2.87
CA CYS A 612 5.83 -2.33 2.55
C CYS A 612 6.36 -3.27 1.46
N VAL A 613 7.34 -2.78 0.68
CA VAL A 613 8.07 -3.59 -0.31
C VAL A 613 8.86 -4.71 0.37
N GLY A 614 9.31 -4.49 1.62
CA GLY A 614 9.95 -5.52 2.45
C GLY A 614 9.02 -6.61 2.99
N GLY A 615 7.73 -6.56 2.66
CA GLY A 615 6.75 -7.57 3.07
C GLY A 615 6.09 -7.29 4.42
N GLU A 616 6.32 -6.13 5.04
CA GLU A 616 5.67 -5.75 6.29
C GLU A 616 4.34 -5.00 6.11
N ALA A 617 3.28 -5.47 6.78
CA ALA A 617 2.01 -4.74 6.91
C ALA A 617 1.99 -4.01 8.26
N ILE A 618 1.95 -2.67 8.25
CA ILE A 618 2.11 -1.86 9.47
C ILE A 618 0.93 -0.91 9.66
N SER A 619 0.32 -0.95 10.86
CA SER A 619 -0.82 -0.11 11.24
C SER A 619 -0.42 1.07 12.13
N ASN A 620 -1.14 2.18 11.98
CA ASN A 620 -0.97 3.41 12.74
C ASN A 620 -2.31 4.19 12.82
N ASN A 621 -2.46 5.06 13.83
CA ASN A 621 -3.51 6.07 13.95
C ASN A 621 -3.01 7.51 13.68
N PRO A 622 -3.06 7.98 12.41
CA PRO A 622 -2.74 9.35 12.00
C PRO A 622 -3.47 10.46 12.78
N LEU A 623 -4.70 10.21 13.24
CA LEU A 623 -5.53 11.22 13.90
C LEU A 623 -4.90 11.74 15.20
N ARG A 624 -4.22 10.87 15.96
CA ARG A 624 -3.57 11.24 17.22
C ARG A 624 -2.57 12.36 17.01
N ARG A 625 -1.74 12.21 15.97
CA ARG A 625 -0.72 13.19 15.65
C ARG A 625 -1.27 14.43 14.95
N ALA A 626 -2.29 14.27 14.11
CA ALA A 626 -2.99 15.39 13.50
C ALA A 626 -3.59 16.34 14.56
N TYR A 627 -4.17 15.75 15.61
CA TYR A 627 -4.80 16.49 16.69
C TYR A 627 -3.79 17.05 17.71
N GLU A 628 -2.70 16.32 17.99
CA GLU A 628 -1.66 16.71 18.94
C GLU A 628 -0.24 16.36 18.43
N ASN A 629 0.68 17.32 18.39
CA ASN A 629 2.00 17.13 17.77
C ASN A 629 2.97 16.38 18.69
N LYS A 630 2.78 16.50 20.01
CA LYS A 630 3.65 15.92 21.04
C LYS A 630 3.08 14.63 21.61
N VAL A 631 2.74 13.71 20.71
CA VAL A 631 2.28 12.36 21.10
C VAL A 631 3.30 11.33 20.63
N PRO A 632 3.56 10.30 21.44
CA PRO A 632 4.40 9.19 21.02
C PRO A 632 3.78 8.52 19.79
N ILE A 633 4.63 8.16 18.83
CA ILE A 633 4.21 7.56 17.56
C ILE A 633 4.26 6.06 17.73
N TRP A 634 3.16 5.38 17.50
CA TRP A 634 3.06 3.94 17.66
C TRP A 634 2.81 3.29 16.30
N ASN A 635 3.56 2.22 16.02
CA ASN A 635 3.35 1.34 14.88
C ASN A 635 3.11 -0.09 15.39
N GLN A 636 2.18 -0.79 14.78
CA GLN A 636 1.95 -2.21 15.03
C GLN A 636 2.06 -2.97 13.73
N THR A 637 3.00 -3.90 13.65
CA THR A 637 3.12 -4.80 12.51
C THR A 637 2.05 -5.88 12.62
N TRP A 638 1.18 -5.96 11.62
CA TRP A 638 0.16 -6.99 11.53
C TRP A 638 0.79 -8.35 11.21
N PHE A 639 1.54 -8.42 10.11
CA PHE A 639 2.37 -9.57 9.74
C PHE A 639 3.57 -9.11 8.90
N THR A 640 4.56 -9.99 8.76
CA THR A 640 5.60 -9.85 7.74
C THR A 640 5.63 -11.08 6.85
N HIS A 641 5.77 -10.87 5.56
CA HIS A 641 5.92 -11.90 4.56
C HIS A 641 7.39 -11.98 4.12
N GLU A 642 7.88 -13.19 3.90
CA GLU A 642 9.20 -13.46 3.33
C GLU A 642 9.05 -14.52 2.24
N TRP A 643 9.70 -14.31 1.09
CA TRP A 643 9.71 -15.27 0.00
C TRP A 643 11.14 -15.74 -0.31
N ARG A 644 11.29 -17.03 -0.62
CA ARG A 644 12.55 -17.63 -1.09
C ARG A 644 12.30 -18.67 -2.17
N GLN A 645 13.26 -18.79 -3.08
CA GLN A 645 13.35 -19.90 -4.02
C GLN A 645 14.31 -20.96 -3.45
N CYS A 646 13.85 -22.20 -3.31
CA CYS A 646 14.65 -23.35 -2.91
C CYS A 646 15.11 -24.10 -4.17
N LYS A 647 16.42 -24.37 -4.29
CA LYS A 647 16.95 -25.32 -5.26
C LYS A 647 17.18 -26.63 -4.52
N ILE A 648 16.57 -27.72 -4.97
CA ILE A 648 16.89 -29.07 -4.47
C ILE A 648 18.02 -29.58 -5.36
N GLU A 649 19.23 -29.68 -4.84
CA GLU A 649 20.28 -30.49 -5.48
C GLU A 649 20.03 -31.94 -5.05
N GLU A 650 19.78 -32.84 -6.00
CA GLU A 650 19.69 -34.27 -5.69
C GLU A 650 21.06 -34.75 -5.16
N PRO A 651 21.11 -35.55 -4.08
CA PRO A 651 22.36 -36.07 -3.57
C PRO A 651 22.97 -36.99 -4.63
N ALA A 652 24.05 -36.53 -5.27
CA ALA A 652 24.80 -37.32 -6.23
C ALA A 652 25.17 -38.66 -5.59
N THR A 653 24.69 -39.74 -6.20
CA THR A 653 25.08 -41.11 -5.85
C THR A 653 26.59 -41.20 -5.99
N VAL A 654 27.30 -41.28 -4.87
CA VAL A 654 28.75 -41.50 -4.84
C VAL A 654 29.00 -42.95 -5.29
N GLY A 655 29.07 -43.15 -6.61
CA GLY A 655 29.58 -44.36 -7.23
C GLY A 655 31.09 -44.44 -6.96
N ALA A 656 31.48 -45.38 -6.11
CA ALA A 656 32.87 -45.76 -5.96
C ALA A 656 33.42 -46.30 -7.29
N SER A 657 34.51 -45.73 -7.78
CA SER A 657 35.47 -46.49 -8.59
C SER A 657 36.85 -45.88 -8.46
N ASP A 658 37.76 -46.74 -7.99
CA ASP A 658 39.21 -46.57 -7.99
C ASP A 658 39.76 -46.38 -9.41
N GLY A 659 40.83 -45.60 -9.51
CA GLY A 659 42.06 -46.09 -10.13
C GLY A 659 42.27 -45.88 -11.64
N ASP A 660 43.17 -44.93 -11.90
CA ASP A 660 44.27 -44.97 -12.88
C ASP A 660 44.12 -44.46 -14.33
N GLU A 661 45.25 -43.86 -14.71
CA GLU A 661 45.60 -42.98 -15.81
C GLU A 661 45.43 -43.57 -17.23
N VAL A 662 45.30 -42.72 -18.26
CA VAL A 662 46.36 -42.40 -19.27
C VAL A 662 45.80 -41.42 -20.31
N MET A 663 46.58 -40.38 -20.63
CA MET A 663 46.39 -39.40 -21.71
C MET A 663 46.82 -39.95 -23.08
N ALA A 664 46.02 -39.75 -24.13
CA ALA A 664 46.51 -39.66 -25.52
C ALA A 664 45.50 -38.95 -26.44
N ASP A 665 46.03 -38.02 -27.24
CA ASP A 665 45.37 -37.26 -28.31
C ASP A 665 44.95 -38.15 -29.50
N GLU A 666 43.85 -37.82 -30.19
CA GLU A 666 43.80 -37.58 -31.66
C GLU A 666 42.37 -37.32 -32.17
N ALA A 667 42.31 -36.59 -33.29
CA ALA A 667 41.13 -36.01 -33.92
C ALA A 667 40.28 -36.98 -34.76
N ALA A 668 38.95 -36.81 -34.78
CA ALA A 668 38.07 -37.12 -35.93
C ALA A 668 36.63 -36.63 -35.66
N GLU A 669 35.93 -36.24 -36.74
CA GLU A 669 34.56 -35.73 -36.80
C GLU A 669 33.49 -36.75 -36.33
N PRO A 670 32.29 -36.30 -35.89
CA PRO A 670 31.26 -37.21 -35.39
C PRO A 670 30.35 -37.74 -36.50
N GLU A 671 30.28 -39.06 -36.63
CA GLU A 671 29.18 -39.77 -37.29
C GLU A 671 27.95 -39.88 -36.37
N GLU A 672 26.78 -39.74 -36.97
CA GLU A 672 25.47 -39.88 -36.35
C GLU A 672 25.24 -41.31 -35.82
N GLN A 673 25.08 -41.46 -34.50
CA GLN A 673 24.37 -42.60 -33.92
C GLN A 673 23.40 -42.15 -32.83
N ALA A 674 22.15 -42.55 -33.04
CA ALA A 674 21.02 -42.36 -32.15
C ALA A 674 21.28 -43.02 -30.79
N MET A 675 21.30 -42.22 -29.73
CA MET A 675 21.17 -42.70 -28.36
C MET A 675 20.16 -41.80 -27.64
N SER A 676 19.10 -42.42 -27.17
CA SER A 676 18.04 -41.86 -26.33
C SER A 676 18.65 -41.18 -25.10
N THR A 677 18.72 -39.86 -25.15
CA THR A 677 18.93 -39.03 -23.96
C THR A 677 17.57 -38.92 -23.27
N GLU A 678 17.36 -39.74 -22.25
CA GLU A 678 16.46 -39.38 -21.17
C GLU A 678 16.92 -38.01 -20.66
N LYS A 679 16.13 -36.98 -20.94
CA LYS A 679 16.36 -35.65 -20.38
C LYS A 679 16.19 -35.78 -18.88
N GLU A 680 17.30 -35.79 -18.14
CA GLU A 680 17.30 -35.51 -16.70
C GLU A 680 16.45 -34.25 -16.47
N ALA A 681 15.36 -34.43 -15.74
CA ALA A 681 14.47 -33.34 -15.39
C ALA A 681 15.25 -32.41 -14.45
N VAL A 682 15.61 -31.22 -14.95
CA VAL A 682 16.14 -30.15 -14.12
C VAL A 682 15.20 -29.98 -12.92
N PRO A 683 15.67 -30.07 -11.67
CA PRO A 683 14.81 -29.95 -10.50
C PRO A 683 14.12 -28.60 -10.55
N THR A 684 12.79 -28.61 -10.60
CA THR A 684 11.99 -27.39 -10.62
C THR A 684 12.23 -26.66 -9.31
N PRO A 685 12.75 -25.42 -9.35
CA PRO A 685 13.03 -24.68 -8.14
C PRO A 685 11.73 -24.44 -7.38
N GLN A 686 11.70 -24.83 -6.12
CA GLN A 686 10.50 -24.83 -5.30
C GLN A 686 10.39 -23.53 -4.51
N GLU A 687 9.28 -22.82 -4.69
CA GLU A 687 9.05 -21.53 -4.03
C GLU A 687 8.42 -21.74 -2.65
N ILE A 688 8.95 -21.06 -1.63
CA ILE A 688 8.44 -21.12 -0.26
C ILE A 688 8.16 -19.71 0.21
N SER A 689 6.96 -19.52 0.75
CA SER A 689 6.50 -18.27 1.34
C SER A 689 6.35 -18.46 2.84
N ARG A 690 6.82 -17.50 3.63
CA ARG A 690 6.76 -17.53 5.09
C ARG A 690 6.01 -16.32 5.61
N ILE A 691 5.13 -16.56 6.58
CA ILE A 691 4.39 -15.52 7.29
C ILE A 691 4.82 -15.51 8.75
N LEU A 692 5.32 -14.35 9.21
CA LEU A 692 5.67 -14.08 10.59
C LEU A 692 4.62 -13.16 11.21
N GLU A 693 4.31 -13.41 12.48
CA GLU A 693 3.24 -12.73 13.22
C GLU A 693 3.62 -12.61 14.70
N GLY A 694 2.71 -12.02 15.50
CA GLY A 694 2.89 -11.88 16.95
C GLY A 694 3.75 -10.68 17.34
N PHE A 695 3.85 -9.68 16.48
CA PHE A 695 4.60 -8.46 16.76
C PHE A 695 3.89 -7.61 17.83
N LYS A 696 4.68 -7.11 18.78
CA LYS A 696 4.23 -6.11 19.75
C LYS A 696 4.17 -4.74 19.10
N CYS A 697 3.29 -3.88 19.62
CA CYS A 697 3.26 -2.47 19.28
C CYS A 697 4.60 -1.82 19.67
N LYS A 698 5.16 -1.00 18.78
CA LYS A 698 6.46 -0.34 18.98
C LYS A 698 6.30 1.17 18.87
N GLU A 699 6.96 1.89 19.78
CA GLU A 699 7.13 3.32 19.65
C GLU A 699 8.21 3.62 18.61
N ILE A 700 7.94 4.56 17.71
CA ILE A 700 8.82 4.95 16.62
C ILE A 700 9.30 6.37 16.84
N LYS A 701 10.61 6.58 16.78
CA LYS A 701 11.20 7.91 16.72
C LYS A 701 11.37 8.32 15.26
N LEU A 702 10.96 9.54 14.90
CA LEU A 702 11.15 10.04 13.53
C LEU A 702 12.63 10.26 13.19
N PHE A 703 13.37 10.77 14.17
CA PHE A 703 14.80 11.01 14.11
C PHE A 703 15.45 10.04 15.08
N ASN A 704 15.91 8.91 14.57
CA ASN A 704 16.77 8.02 15.33
C ASN A 704 18.14 8.06 14.65
N THR A 705 19.11 8.67 15.32
CA THR A 705 20.51 8.66 14.89
C THR A 705 20.97 7.22 14.69
N GLU A 706 20.58 6.31 15.58
CA GLU A 706 20.94 4.88 15.51
C GLU A 706 20.40 4.16 14.24
N ASP A 707 19.15 4.38 13.83
CA ASP A 707 18.61 3.81 12.58
C ASP A 707 19.15 4.50 11.32
N ALA A 708 19.65 5.74 11.44
CA ALA A 708 20.40 6.36 10.34
C ALA A 708 21.78 5.70 10.14
N PHE A 709 22.26 4.93 11.13
CA PHE A 709 23.52 4.18 11.08
C PHE A 709 23.35 2.69 10.76
N THR A 710 22.15 2.10 10.85
CA THR A 710 21.93 0.67 10.52
C THR A 710 22.16 0.34 9.04
N HIS A 711 22.04 1.33 8.16
CA HIS A 711 22.37 1.21 6.74
C HIS A 711 23.81 1.66 6.41
N ARG A 712 24.70 1.81 7.39
CA ARG A 712 26.10 2.21 7.15
C ARG A 712 27.08 1.12 7.56
N GLU A 713 27.71 0.48 6.56
CA GLU A 713 28.93 -0.30 6.77
C GLU A 713 30.11 0.50 6.19
N ASN A 714 31.16 0.71 6.97
CA ASN A 714 32.35 1.49 6.56
C ASN A 714 32.04 2.91 6.02
N GLY A 715 30.96 3.55 6.50
CA GLY A 715 30.54 4.89 6.05
C GLY A 715 29.75 4.91 4.72
N ALA A 716 29.52 3.77 4.07
CA ALA A 716 28.72 3.66 2.86
C ALA A 716 27.25 3.36 3.21
N VAL A 717 26.30 4.10 2.63
CA VAL A 717 24.86 3.88 2.81
C VAL A 717 24.40 2.73 1.91
N TYR A 718 23.89 1.64 2.47
CA TYR A 718 23.36 0.49 1.75
C TYR A 718 21.83 0.58 1.64
N SER A 719 21.32 0.43 0.42
CA SER A 719 19.90 0.24 0.17
C SER A 719 19.60 -1.25 0.07
N THR A 720 18.65 -1.75 0.86
CA THR A 720 18.22 -3.15 0.81
C THR A 720 17.35 -3.35 -0.43
N VAL A 721 17.76 -4.26 -1.31
CA VAL A 721 16.93 -4.72 -2.42
C VAL A 721 16.14 -5.93 -1.94
N TYR A 722 14.82 -5.81 -1.98
CA TYR A 722 13.89 -6.88 -1.62
C TYR A 722 13.46 -7.67 -2.84
N ASP A 723 13.12 -8.93 -2.64
CA ASP A 723 12.50 -9.72 -3.69
C ASP A 723 11.12 -9.15 -4.05
N LEU A 724 10.83 -9.08 -5.34
CA LEU A 724 9.55 -8.58 -5.85
C LEU A 724 8.38 -9.39 -5.30
N LYS A 725 8.53 -10.72 -5.15
CA LYS A 725 7.48 -11.62 -4.65
C LYS A 725 7.15 -11.42 -3.17
N THR A 726 8.06 -10.79 -2.41
CA THR A 726 7.83 -10.48 -0.99
C THR A 726 6.90 -9.29 -0.78
N THR A 727 6.79 -8.40 -1.77
CA THR A 727 6.09 -7.11 -1.65
C THR A 727 4.60 -7.26 -1.31
N ILE A 728 4.10 -6.47 -0.35
CA ILE A 728 2.67 -6.27 -0.18
C ILE A 728 2.21 -5.21 -1.18
N SER A 729 1.55 -5.66 -2.24
CA SER A 729 1.26 -4.85 -3.43
C SER A 729 -0.03 -4.03 -3.31
N SER A 730 -1.03 -4.52 -2.58
CA SER A 730 -2.33 -3.86 -2.45
C SER A 730 -2.99 -4.19 -1.11
N MET A 731 -3.71 -3.24 -0.54
CA MET A 731 -4.42 -3.40 0.72
C MET A 731 -5.71 -2.59 0.73
N ALA A 732 -6.76 -3.09 1.38
CA ALA A 732 -8.02 -2.38 1.54
C ALA A 732 -8.73 -2.78 2.83
N TRP A 733 -9.24 -1.78 3.56
CA TRP A 733 -10.18 -1.96 4.66
C TRP A 733 -11.58 -2.20 4.11
N ASN A 734 -12.38 -2.99 4.80
CA ASN A 734 -13.80 -3.10 4.49
C ASN A 734 -14.50 -1.79 4.84
N THR A 735 -15.23 -1.24 3.88
CA THR A 735 -15.88 0.06 4.01
C THR A 735 -17.25 -0.02 4.68
N ASN A 736 -17.80 -1.22 4.86
CA ASN A 736 -19.12 -1.43 5.46
C ASN A 736 -19.03 -1.36 6.99
N ILE A 737 -19.88 -0.55 7.62
CA ILE A 737 -19.77 -0.15 9.03
C ILE A 737 -19.77 -1.36 9.98
N HIS A 738 -20.62 -2.36 9.76
CA HIS A 738 -20.77 -3.52 10.64
C HIS A 738 -19.59 -4.49 10.63
N VAL A 739 -18.69 -4.36 9.66
CA VAL A 739 -17.51 -5.22 9.46
C VAL A 739 -16.25 -4.37 9.22
N GLY A 740 -16.22 -3.14 9.72
CA GLY A 740 -15.17 -2.16 9.44
C GLY A 740 -13.77 -2.58 9.91
N GLY A 741 -13.68 -3.58 10.78
CA GLY A 741 -12.42 -4.14 11.29
C GLY A 741 -11.73 -5.10 10.33
N TRP A 742 -12.37 -5.48 9.23
CA TRP A 742 -11.82 -6.42 8.27
C TRP A 742 -10.86 -5.73 7.31
N ILE A 743 -9.72 -6.36 7.06
CA ILE A 743 -8.72 -5.86 6.12
C ILE A 743 -8.21 -6.99 5.24
N ALA A 744 -7.98 -6.67 3.97
CA ALA A 744 -7.35 -7.56 3.01
C ALA A 744 -5.96 -7.03 2.61
N ALA A 745 -4.98 -7.93 2.48
CA ALA A 745 -3.64 -7.66 1.98
C ALA A 745 -3.29 -8.62 0.84
N GLY A 746 -2.95 -8.07 -0.32
CA GLY A 746 -2.46 -8.78 -1.48
C GLY A 746 -0.94 -8.79 -1.52
N ILE A 747 -0.38 -9.96 -1.76
CA ILE A 747 1.06 -10.20 -1.79
C ILE A 747 1.47 -10.52 -3.23
N ALA A 748 2.67 -10.08 -3.62
CA ALA A 748 3.15 -10.21 -4.98
C ALA A 748 3.49 -11.65 -5.43
N ASN A 749 3.53 -12.62 -4.52
CA ASN A 749 3.60 -14.05 -4.85
C ASN A 749 2.23 -14.68 -5.17
N GLY A 750 1.13 -13.93 -5.01
CA GLY A 750 -0.23 -14.39 -5.26
C GLY A 750 -1.04 -14.83 -4.05
N LEU A 751 -0.52 -14.64 -2.85
CA LEU A 751 -1.31 -14.83 -1.63
C LEU A 751 -2.16 -13.58 -1.33
N VAL A 752 -3.38 -13.80 -0.83
CA VAL A 752 -4.23 -12.76 -0.25
C VAL A 752 -4.59 -13.15 1.18
N ARG A 753 -4.19 -12.32 2.15
CA ARG A 753 -4.58 -12.47 3.56
C ARG A 753 -5.78 -11.58 3.85
N VAL A 754 -6.82 -12.14 4.46
CA VAL A 754 -7.99 -11.40 4.96
C VAL A 754 -8.13 -11.69 6.45
N GLU A 755 -8.23 -10.68 7.30
CA GLU A 755 -8.38 -10.86 8.75
C GLU A 755 -9.26 -9.76 9.34
N ASP A 756 -10.02 -10.12 10.37
CA ASP A 756 -10.64 -9.16 11.28
C ASP A 756 -9.63 -8.77 12.36
N VAL A 757 -8.93 -7.66 12.13
CA VAL A 757 -7.87 -7.19 13.05
C VAL A 757 -8.42 -6.47 14.28
N ALA A 758 -9.72 -6.16 14.31
CA ALA A 758 -10.38 -5.48 15.43
C ALA A 758 -10.90 -6.46 16.52
N SER A 759 -10.58 -7.75 16.40
CA SER A 759 -11.17 -8.88 17.14
C SER A 759 -10.63 -9.12 18.55
#